data_AF-A0A2E8PRW8-F1
#
_entry.id   AF-A0A2E8PRW8-F1
#
_cell.length_a   1.000
_cell.length_b   1.000
_cell.length_c   1.000
_cell.angle_alpha   90.00
_cell.angle_beta   90.00
_cell.angle_gamma   90.00
#
_symmetry.space_group_name_H-M   'P 1'
#
loop_
_entity.id
_entity.type
_entity.pdbx_description
1 polymer ?
#
loop_
_entity_poly.entity_id
_entity_poly.type
_entity_poly.pdbx_seq_one_letter_code
_entity_poly.pdbx_strand_id
1 'polypeptide(L)'
;MQVSLYSSVGAMQDNSKTSQGQQTDVVEKDVGLCYHCGLPINISAIVRNGQSFCCQGCAGAYELIAGSGMLDYYEFRTEYAPRPEEKTNDEIWDLIESQSTGSESDPPRTRAIPTDSDTSTGNDRNIAPTSNKAGQTFPGHGTNPRAESDFLIEGIHCSSCIWLNETMLRSLPGVLEASGNLATNRLHLVWNPESISLKELAHRIEKMGYRLLPLRKSDSSEAQKNYARNLLKRMVVAGFFAGNIMLVSVSLYAGYFGVMDRFTRNFFHLVSFAFATPVMLYSAAVFFRTAWSSLKHGVLSMDLLTASGLAIAYFYSIYAAFFEAGEVYFDSVCFVTFAVLAGRYLESRLKLRSLYLIDNLQQAESPFARILENGNQRIVASESLNPGDIILLKPGESLPCDCRLLDESAEVEQSLLTGEFEPVTRKRGDLLLSGVKSIGEMKLKVERPGDQSALRQIQNMASESLNDSPRSQKFAEMAGRYFVGFVLLAGIAAFFYHYQISGLSEAIIVTVTLLIVACPCALNLAIPTAFIAGIQRSYSSGILYRNGQHLETVARARHIIFDKTGTLTSGRMEIAETYIAPDLDADTLCSISRSMESGSGIQHPVVRAFETRFAHLKQISFPPENLKYLPGKGLILRLTQELQRAVMGPMDSMDSKDSPGDFYLGSVLWLKQQALERKAGLDLEQILRKVTREGAAPQGPAEKVSQILKVCEANRQSAIALFTAKEKSIRVLAVFLLHDALRPDAKEVLSSFDSRYRLTMLSGDSREHVGKISEELGIQDFYAQQSPEQKRDFVKSASQKTETLMVGDGINDSAALASADAGISFAGGAGLALNSSDILLLNNRLGDLWKMIVIARSTRRKIIQNLILAFTYNILLLPIAFAGFISPFLGALFMSLSSITVIVNSIFAGKVKSIS
;
A
#
# COMPACT_ATOMS: atom_id res chain seq x y z
N MET A 1 -28.12 -3.99 -48.11
CA MET A 1 -26.77 -3.54 -48.51
C MET A 1 -25.80 -4.66 -48.18
N GLN A 2 -25.65 -5.58 -49.13
CA GLN A 2 -24.59 -6.59 -49.20
C GLN A 2 -23.36 -6.00 -49.88
N VAL A 3 -22.17 -6.54 -49.59
CA VAL A 3 -21.06 -6.99 -50.49
C VAL A 3 -19.90 -7.31 -49.51
N SER A 4 -19.46 -8.53 -49.20
CA SER A 4 -19.05 -9.75 -49.94
C SER A 4 -17.63 -9.70 -50.54
N LEU A 5 -16.99 -10.89 -50.52
CA LEU A 5 -15.76 -11.38 -51.20
C LEU A 5 -14.50 -11.40 -50.30
N TYR A 6 -13.86 -12.55 -49.99
CA TYR A 6 -13.58 -13.75 -50.81
C TYR A 6 -13.59 -15.08 -50.00
N SER A 7 -14.38 -16.05 -50.46
CA SER A 7 -14.08 -17.51 -50.49
C SER A 7 -13.25 -17.80 -51.75
N SER A 8 -12.46 -18.85 -51.95
CA SER A 8 -12.65 -20.32 -51.86
C SER A 8 -11.30 -20.96 -52.27
N VAL A 9 -11.00 -22.22 -51.96
CA VAL A 9 -11.14 -23.46 -52.78
C VAL A 9 -10.37 -24.55 -51.98
N GLY A 10 -10.77 -25.81 -51.84
CA GLY A 10 -11.83 -26.62 -52.41
C GLY A 10 -11.81 -28.02 -51.78
N ALA A 11 -12.96 -28.68 -51.84
CA ALA A 11 -13.24 -30.00 -51.27
C ALA A 11 -12.80 -31.16 -52.17
N MET A 12 -12.66 -32.36 -51.59
CA MET A 12 -12.98 -33.61 -52.29
C MET A 12 -13.45 -34.72 -51.33
N GLN A 13 -14.32 -35.58 -51.87
CA GLN A 13 -15.38 -36.40 -51.27
C GLN A 13 -14.99 -37.73 -50.61
N ASP A 14 -15.91 -38.20 -49.74
CA ASP A 14 -16.42 -39.55 -49.47
C ASP A 14 -15.53 -40.79 -49.69
N ASN A 15 -15.43 -41.66 -48.66
CA ASN A 15 -16.24 -42.89 -48.65
C ASN A 15 -16.23 -43.66 -47.32
N SER A 16 -17.30 -44.42 -47.18
CA SER A 16 -17.79 -45.25 -46.07
C SER A 16 -16.93 -46.46 -45.59
N LYS A 17 -17.28 -46.91 -44.38
CA LYS A 17 -17.34 -48.31 -43.84
C LYS A 17 -16.32 -48.78 -42.79
N THR A 18 -16.94 -49.50 -41.84
CA THR A 18 -16.48 -50.66 -41.05
C THR A 18 -15.63 -50.45 -39.80
N SER A 19 -16.35 -50.57 -38.67
CA SER A 19 -15.90 -51.20 -37.44
C SER A 19 -15.21 -52.55 -37.70
N GLN A 20 -13.98 -52.70 -37.23
CA GLN A 20 -13.45 -53.96 -36.72
C GLN A 20 -12.27 -53.66 -35.81
N GLY A 21 -12.33 -54.17 -34.58
CA GLY A 21 -11.22 -54.09 -33.65
C GLY A 21 -10.01 -54.79 -34.23
N GLN A 22 -8.84 -54.19 -34.05
CA GLN A 22 -7.58 -54.86 -34.25
C GLN A 22 -6.68 -54.56 -33.07
N GLN A 23 -6.19 -55.65 -32.51
CA GLN A 23 -5.22 -55.76 -31.44
C GLN A 23 -4.10 -54.75 -31.65
N THR A 24 -3.82 -53.96 -30.63
CA THR A 24 -2.53 -53.27 -30.50
C THR A 24 -1.49 -54.35 -30.29
N ASP A 25 -0.81 -54.74 -31.37
CA ASP A 25 0.48 -55.40 -31.28
C ASP A 25 1.39 -54.54 -30.40
N VAL A 26 1.87 -55.17 -29.33
CA VAL A 26 2.89 -54.62 -28.44
C VAL A 26 4.19 -54.59 -29.24
N VAL A 27 4.51 -53.43 -29.80
CA VAL A 27 5.86 -53.12 -30.26
C VAL A 27 6.61 -52.53 -29.07
N GLU A 28 7.44 -53.35 -28.43
CA GLU A 28 8.40 -52.87 -27.44
C GLU A 28 9.46 -51.96 -28.12
N LYS A 29 9.62 -50.79 -27.48
CA LYS A 29 10.85 -49.98 -27.35
C LYS A 29 11.47 -49.37 -28.61
N ASP A 30 11.06 -48.12 -28.86
CA ASP A 30 12.01 -47.01 -28.87
C ASP A 30 11.52 -45.96 -27.85
N VAL A 31 12.17 -45.92 -26.68
CA VAL A 31 11.84 -44.98 -25.61
C VAL A 31 12.47 -43.64 -25.98
N GLY A 32 11.72 -42.80 -26.69
CA GLY A 32 12.14 -41.43 -26.98
C GLY A 32 12.38 -40.66 -25.68
N LEU A 33 13.43 -39.83 -25.64
CA LEU A 33 13.65 -38.88 -24.55
C LEU A 33 12.74 -37.67 -24.75
N CYS A 34 12.26 -37.09 -23.64
CA CYS A 34 11.54 -35.84 -23.69
C CYS A 34 12.44 -34.73 -24.22
N TYR A 35 11.96 -34.01 -25.25
CA TYR A 35 12.71 -32.91 -25.86
C TYR A 35 13.10 -31.81 -24.85
N HIS A 36 12.26 -31.58 -23.82
CA HIS A 36 12.48 -30.54 -22.81
C HIS A 36 13.37 -30.98 -21.64
N CYS A 37 13.02 -32.07 -20.94
CA CYS A 37 13.69 -32.48 -19.70
C CYS A 37 14.64 -33.68 -19.85
N GLY A 38 14.72 -34.29 -21.03
CA GLY A 38 15.65 -35.39 -21.31
C GLY A 38 15.31 -36.71 -20.62
N LEU A 39 14.17 -36.81 -19.93
CA LEU A 39 13.72 -38.05 -19.29
C LEU A 39 13.04 -39.01 -20.28
N PRO A 40 13.12 -40.33 -20.05
CA PRO A 40 12.45 -41.32 -20.88
C PRO A 40 10.93 -41.11 -20.88
N ILE A 41 10.32 -41.15 -22.06
CA ILE A 41 8.87 -41.06 -22.21
C ILE A 41 8.28 -42.46 -21.90
N ASN A 42 7.82 -42.65 -20.66
CA ASN A 42 7.26 -43.93 -20.18
C ASN A 42 5.78 -44.14 -20.52
N ILE A 43 5.08 -43.11 -21.02
CA ILE A 43 3.63 -43.11 -21.36
C ILE A 43 3.47 -42.39 -22.71
N SER A 44 2.41 -42.67 -23.48
CA SER A 44 2.08 -42.01 -24.76
C SER A 44 2.61 -40.57 -24.86
N ALA A 45 3.55 -40.35 -25.79
CA ALA A 45 4.23 -39.07 -25.94
C ALA A 45 3.22 -37.95 -26.25
N ILE A 46 3.32 -36.83 -25.53
CA ILE A 46 2.60 -35.61 -25.90
C ILE A 46 3.41 -34.95 -27.02
N VAL A 47 2.84 -34.87 -28.21
CA VAL A 47 3.51 -34.27 -29.37
C VAL A 47 2.99 -32.85 -29.59
N ARG A 48 3.90 -31.86 -29.59
CA ARG A 48 3.62 -30.46 -29.93
C ARG A 48 4.68 -29.95 -30.90
N ASN A 49 4.25 -29.34 -32.01
CA ASN A 49 5.15 -28.80 -33.05
C ASN A 49 6.25 -29.79 -33.49
N GLY A 50 5.90 -31.07 -33.64
CA GLY A 50 6.84 -32.13 -34.07
C GLY A 50 7.79 -32.64 -32.99
N GLN A 51 7.72 -32.13 -31.75
CA GLN A 51 8.57 -32.56 -30.62
C GLN A 51 7.77 -33.38 -29.61
N SER A 52 8.44 -34.37 -28.99
CA SER A 52 7.84 -35.31 -28.03
C SER A 52 8.15 -34.94 -26.58
N PHE A 53 7.13 -34.94 -25.73
CA PHE A 53 7.21 -34.53 -24.32
C PHE A 53 6.67 -35.60 -23.35
N CYS A 54 7.30 -35.72 -22.18
CA CYS A 54 6.89 -36.69 -21.15
C CYS A 54 5.64 -36.26 -20.35
N CYS A 55 5.29 -34.97 -20.33
CA CYS A 55 4.12 -34.44 -19.62
C CYS A 55 3.64 -33.10 -20.21
N GLN A 56 2.42 -32.68 -19.86
CA GLN A 56 1.85 -31.39 -20.29
C GLN A 56 2.69 -30.19 -19.81
N GLY A 57 3.38 -30.31 -18.67
CA GLY A 57 4.28 -29.28 -18.17
C GLY A 57 5.49 -29.05 -19.08
N CYS A 58 6.13 -30.12 -19.57
CA CYS A 58 7.24 -30.01 -20.52
C CYS A 58 6.80 -29.45 -21.88
N ALA A 59 5.61 -29.84 -22.34
CA ALA A 59 5.02 -29.29 -23.57
C ALA A 59 4.69 -27.79 -23.41
N GLY A 60 4.11 -27.37 -22.27
CA GLY A 60 3.80 -25.97 -21.98
C GLY A 60 5.04 -25.11 -21.80
N ALA A 61 6.09 -25.62 -21.13
CA ALA A 61 7.36 -24.92 -21.02
C ALA A 61 8.01 -24.71 -22.40
N TYR A 62 7.95 -25.72 -23.28
CA TYR A 62 8.40 -25.59 -24.66
C TYR A 62 7.60 -24.55 -25.44
N GLU A 63 6.27 -24.57 -25.38
CA GLU A 63 5.41 -23.58 -26.05
C GLU A 63 5.67 -22.15 -25.54
N LEU A 64 5.96 -21.99 -24.25
CA LEU A 64 6.26 -20.68 -23.66
C LEU A 64 7.63 -20.15 -24.10
N ILE A 65 8.65 -21.02 -24.13
CA ILE A 65 9.99 -20.69 -24.65
C ILE A 65 9.91 -20.37 -26.15
N ALA A 66 9.19 -21.19 -26.91
CA ALA A 66 8.99 -21.00 -28.35
C ALA A 66 8.20 -19.72 -28.65
N GLY A 67 7.10 -19.48 -27.93
CA GLY A 67 6.26 -18.29 -28.06
C GLY A 67 6.97 -17.00 -27.66
N SER A 68 8.04 -17.10 -26.87
CA SER A 68 8.91 -15.98 -26.51
C SER A 68 10.08 -15.78 -27.49
N GLY A 69 10.14 -16.54 -28.59
CA GLY A 69 11.20 -16.45 -29.60
C GLY A 69 12.56 -16.99 -29.14
N MET A 70 12.61 -17.80 -28.08
CA MET A 70 13.85 -18.28 -27.46
C MET A 70 14.14 -19.76 -27.77
N LEU A 71 13.86 -20.23 -29.00
CA LEU A 71 14.09 -21.63 -29.36
C LEU A 71 15.57 -22.05 -29.27
N ASP A 72 16.49 -21.10 -29.45
CA ASP A 72 17.94 -21.26 -29.30
C ASP A 72 18.34 -21.79 -27.91
N TYR A 73 17.49 -21.65 -26.89
CA TYR A 73 17.66 -22.27 -25.57
C TYR A 73 17.98 -23.77 -25.65
N TYR A 74 17.33 -24.50 -26.57
CA TYR A 74 17.52 -25.95 -26.70
C TYR A 74 18.84 -26.33 -27.38
N GLU A 75 19.45 -25.39 -28.12
CA GLU A 75 20.74 -25.56 -28.79
C GLU A 75 21.90 -25.25 -27.84
N PHE A 76 21.75 -24.23 -26.99
CA PHE A 76 22.81 -23.77 -26.07
C PHE A 76 22.72 -24.35 -24.65
N ARG A 77 21.69 -25.15 -24.32
CA ARG A 77 21.60 -25.77 -22.99
C ARG A 77 22.75 -26.77 -22.77
N THR A 78 23.43 -26.63 -21.64
CA THR A 78 24.52 -27.54 -21.25
C THR A 78 24.02 -28.72 -20.42
N GLU A 79 22.89 -28.58 -19.73
CA GLU A 79 22.27 -29.60 -18.88
C GLU A 79 20.73 -29.54 -18.95
N TYR A 80 20.06 -30.63 -18.57
CA TYR A 80 18.60 -30.66 -18.44
C TYR A 80 18.17 -30.06 -17.11
N ALA A 81 17.10 -29.27 -17.11
CA ALA A 81 16.53 -28.71 -15.89
C ALA A 81 16.08 -29.84 -14.95
N PRO A 82 16.56 -29.90 -13.70
CA PRO A 82 16.11 -30.90 -12.74
C PRO A 82 14.61 -30.72 -12.49
N ARG A 83 13.91 -31.84 -12.35
CA ARG A 83 12.50 -31.81 -11.93
C ARG A 83 12.47 -31.28 -10.49
N PRO A 84 11.69 -30.24 -10.17
CA PRO A 84 11.45 -29.90 -8.77
C PRO A 84 10.83 -31.14 -8.13
N GLU A 85 11.50 -31.74 -7.15
CA GLU A 85 10.85 -32.72 -6.29
C GLU A 85 9.69 -31.99 -5.59
N GLU A 86 8.50 -32.60 -5.60
CA GLU A 86 7.38 -32.10 -4.79
C GLU A 86 7.79 -32.20 -3.32
N LYS A 87 8.27 -31.09 -2.76
CA LYS A 87 8.57 -30.99 -1.34
C LYS A 87 7.30 -31.34 -0.55
N THR A 88 7.45 -32.19 0.46
CA THR A 88 6.37 -32.47 1.41
C THR A 88 6.01 -31.19 2.17
N ASN A 89 4.78 -31.08 2.68
CA ASN A 89 4.38 -29.91 3.50
C ASN A 89 5.35 -29.68 4.68
N ASP A 90 5.91 -30.76 5.24
CA ASP A 90 6.87 -30.69 6.33
C ASP A 90 8.18 -30.00 5.92
N GLU A 91 8.75 -30.38 4.77
CA GLU A 91 9.96 -29.74 4.23
C GLU A 91 9.73 -28.27 3.86
N ILE A 92 8.49 -27.92 3.49
CA ILE A 92 8.11 -26.53 3.21
C ILE A 92 8.08 -25.72 4.51
N TRP A 93 7.57 -26.27 5.61
CA TRP A 93 7.54 -25.59 6.91
C TRP A 93 8.93 -25.37 7.45
N ASP A 94 9.80 -26.38 7.42
CA ASP A 94 11.19 -26.27 7.89
C ASP A 94 11.96 -25.21 7.08
N LEU A 95 11.72 -25.14 5.77
CA LEU A 95 12.35 -24.15 4.90
C LEU A 95 11.90 -22.71 5.21
N ILE A 96 10.62 -22.50 5.47
CA ILE A 96 10.09 -21.17 5.86
C ILE A 96 10.62 -20.76 7.23
N GLU A 97 10.71 -21.70 8.17
CA GLU A 97 11.27 -21.46 9.50
C GLU A 97 12.76 -21.08 9.43
N SER A 98 13.53 -21.71 8.53
CA SER A 98 14.93 -21.33 8.26
C SER A 98 15.09 -19.96 7.58
N GLN A 99 14.14 -19.55 6.73
CA GLN A 99 14.17 -18.24 6.07
C GLN A 99 13.72 -17.11 6.99
N SER A 100 12.74 -17.38 7.86
CA SER A 100 12.19 -16.41 8.82
C SER A 100 13.09 -16.18 10.05
N THR A 101 14.13 -17.00 10.22
CA THR A 101 15.15 -16.86 11.27
C THR A 101 16.43 -16.16 10.78
N GLY A 102 16.58 -15.92 9.47
CA GLY A 102 17.83 -15.48 8.85
C GLY A 102 18.01 -13.97 8.75
N SER A 103 18.54 -13.32 9.78
CA SER A 103 19.33 -12.09 9.62
C SER A 103 20.38 -11.86 10.73
N GLU A 104 20.98 -12.89 11.33
CA GLU A 104 22.06 -12.66 12.30
C GLU A 104 22.94 -13.91 12.55
N SER A 105 23.67 -14.41 11.56
CA SER A 105 24.92 -15.16 11.78
C SER A 105 25.61 -15.55 10.48
N ASP A 106 26.43 -14.65 9.94
CA ASP A 106 27.63 -15.11 9.22
C ASP A 106 28.72 -14.05 9.43
N PRO A 107 29.68 -14.27 10.35
CA PRO A 107 30.78 -13.34 10.50
C PRO A 107 31.68 -13.43 9.25
N PRO A 108 32.21 -12.29 8.76
CA PRO A 108 33.15 -12.31 7.65
C PRO A 108 34.35 -13.18 8.04
N ARG A 109 34.71 -14.14 7.17
CA ARG A 109 35.94 -14.94 7.29
C ARG A 109 37.14 -14.01 7.46
N THR A 110 37.49 -13.73 8.71
CA THR A 110 38.67 -12.96 9.10
C THR A 110 39.71 -13.95 9.57
N ARG A 111 40.88 -13.85 8.95
CA ARG A 111 42.06 -14.67 9.25
C ARG A 111 42.40 -14.58 10.74
N ALA A 112 42.65 -15.74 11.33
CA ALA A 112 43.10 -15.88 12.71
C ALA A 112 44.44 -15.16 12.96
N ILE A 113 44.48 -14.39 14.04
CA ILE A 113 45.71 -14.05 14.77
C ILE A 113 45.41 -14.44 16.23
N PRO A 114 46.22 -15.28 16.90
CA PRO A 114 45.96 -15.70 18.27
C PRO A 114 46.56 -14.72 19.28
N THR A 115 45.87 -14.45 20.39
CA THR A 115 46.50 -14.09 21.69
C THR A 115 45.50 -14.22 22.85
N ASP A 116 45.72 -15.24 23.67
CA ASP A 116 45.75 -15.33 25.14
C ASP A 116 44.79 -14.55 26.06
N SER A 117 44.12 -15.36 26.90
CA SER A 117 44.08 -15.33 28.37
C SER A 117 43.15 -14.35 29.13
N ASP A 118 42.26 -14.97 29.91
CA ASP A 118 42.11 -14.84 31.38
C ASP A 118 41.16 -13.81 32.04
N THR A 119 40.03 -14.39 32.46
CA THR A 119 39.47 -14.46 33.84
C THR A 119 38.90 -13.24 34.60
N SER A 120 37.74 -13.52 35.21
CA SER A 120 37.26 -13.10 36.56
C SER A 120 36.62 -11.69 36.66
N THR A 121 35.59 -11.37 37.47
CA THR A 121 34.72 -12.04 38.46
C THR A 121 33.71 -10.99 39.01
N GLY A 122 32.53 -11.41 39.49
CA GLY A 122 31.84 -10.80 40.66
C GLY A 122 30.47 -10.13 40.40
N ASN A 123 29.32 -10.70 40.80
CA ASN A 123 28.61 -10.64 42.12
C ASN A 123 27.89 -9.26 42.37
N ASP A 124 26.66 -9.06 42.85
CA ASP A 124 25.59 -9.86 43.49
C ASP A 124 24.30 -8.98 43.65
N ARG A 125 23.09 -9.58 43.60
CA ARG A 125 21.82 -9.32 44.37
C ARG A 125 20.83 -8.12 44.16
N ASN A 126 19.61 -8.52 43.77
CA ASN A 126 18.23 -8.27 44.30
C ASN A 126 17.64 -6.87 44.55
N ILE A 127 16.47 -6.58 43.92
CA ILE A 127 15.17 -6.12 44.49
C ILE A 127 14.06 -6.26 43.42
N ALA A 128 12.85 -6.73 43.79
CA ALA A 128 11.65 -6.90 42.94
C ALA A 128 10.52 -5.89 43.32
N PRO A 129 9.30 -5.93 42.75
CA PRO A 129 8.92 -5.25 41.51
C PRO A 129 7.77 -4.22 41.68
N THR A 130 7.71 -3.18 40.84
CA THR A 130 6.49 -2.36 40.67
C THR A 130 6.27 -1.98 39.20
N SER A 131 5.02 -2.15 38.78
CA SER A 131 4.41 -1.92 37.47
C SER A 131 4.65 -0.54 36.83
N ASN A 132 5.03 -0.49 35.53
CA ASN A 132 4.19 0.11 34.49
C ASN A 132 4.77 0.00 33.06
N LYS A 133 3.86 0.21 32.11
CA LYS A 133 3.88 0.01 30.67
C LYS A 133 4.91 0.83 29.87
N ALA A 134 5.43 0.17 28.83
CA ALA A 134 5.76 0.64 27.49
C ALA A 134 6.70 1.85 27.31
N GLY A 135 7.93 1.53 26.89
CA GLY A 135 8.62 2.26 25.83
C GLY A 135 9.83 3.09 26.26
N GLN A 136 10.97 2.46 26.59
CA GLN A 136 12.30 3.07 26.46
C GLN A 136 13.35 2.04 26.03
N THR A 137 14.05 2.39 24.93
CA THR A 137 15.43 2.04 24.53
C THR A 137 16.11 0.85 25.20
N PHE A 138 16.41 -0.18 24.41
CA PHE A 138 17.24 -1.34 24.78
C PHE A 138 18.74 -0.97 24.91
N PRO A 139 19.39 -1.29 26.03
CA PRO A 139 20.83 -1.58 26.08
C PRO A 139 21.05 -3.10 26.16
N GLY A 140 21.82 -3.66 25.21
CA GLY A 140 22.65 -4.87 25.35
C GLY A 140 22.01 -6.21 25.76
N HIS A 141 21.74 -7.04 24.76
CA HIS A 141 21.67 -8.52 24.74
C HIS A 141 20.82 -9.29 25.76
N GLY A 142 19.60 -9.58 25.30
CA GLY A 142 18.88 -10.84 25.49
C GLY A 142 17.95 -11.00 24.29
N THR A 143 18.48 -11.38 23.13
CA THR A 143 17.70 -11.53 21.89
C THR A 143 16.83 -12.78 22.01
N ASN A 144 15.57 -12.61 22.43
CA ASN A 144 14.57 -13.65 22.18
C ASN A 144 14.47 -13.84 20.66
N PRO A 145 14.65 -15.06 20.14
CA PRO A 145 14.51 -15.32 18.72
C PRO A 145 13.09 -14.96 18.28
N ARG A 146 12.99 -14.19 17.20
CA ARG A 146 11.74 -13.71 16.64
C ARG A 146 11.71 -14.06 15.16
N ALA A 147 10.74 -14.88 14.76
CA ALA A 147 10.40 -15.18 13.38
C ALA A 147 9.06 -14.50 13.03
N GLU A 148 8.95 -14.02 11.80
CA GLU A 148 7.78 -13.31 11.29
C GLU A 148 7.47 -13.79 9.87
N SER A 149 6.20 -14.10 9.58
CA SER A 149 5.77 -14.54 8.26
C SER A 149 4.26 -14.39 8.06
N ASP A 150 3.86 -14.23 6.79
CA ASP A 150 2.47 -14.19 6.36
C ASP A 150 2.05 -15.53 5.76
N PHE A 151 0.90 -16.02 6.20
CA PHE A 151 0.30 -17.27 5.74
C PHE A 151 -1.09 -17.06 5.17
N LEU A 152 -1.53 -17.97 4.32
CA LEU A 152 -2.92 -18.08 3.90
C LEU A 152 -3.62 -19.12 4.80
N ILE A 153 -4.80 -18.77 5.33
CA ILE A 153 -5.65 -19.75 6.03
C ILE A 153 -6.87 -20.07 5.18
N GLU A 154 -6.98 -21.33 4.75
CA GLU A 154 -8.20 -21.82 4.11
C GLU A 154 -9.25 -22.25 5.14
N GLY A 155 -10.54 -22.12 4.77
CA GLY A 155 -11.67 -22.49 5.62
C GLY A 155 -12.21 -21.36 6.50
N ILE A 156 -11.62 -20.16 6.42
CA ILE A 156 -12.17 -18.97 7.06
C ILE A 156 -13.41 -18.49 6.29
N HIS A 157 -14.53 -18.32 7.00
CA HIS A 157 -15.82 -17.95 6.42
C HIS A 157 -16.48 -16.75 7.11
N CYS A 158 -16.03 -16.40 8.31
CA CYS A 158 -16.56 -15.27 9.07
C CYS A 158 -15.50 -14.69 10.01
N SER A 159 -15.78 -13.51 10.54
CA SER A 159 -14.94 -12.81 11.52
C SER A 159 -14.71 -13.62 12.80
N SER A 160 -15.70 -14.41 13.22
CA SER A 160 -15.58 -15.34 14.34
C SER A 160 -14.47 -16.38 14.13
N CYS A 161 -14.27 -16.86 12.88
CA CYS A 161 -13.20 -17.81 12.56
C CYS A 161 -11.81 -17.17 12.76
N ILE A 162 -11.64 -15.91 12.36
CA ILE A 162 -10.35 -15.20 12.51
C ILE A 162 -10.05 -14.95 13.96
N TRP A 163 -11.00 -14.36 14.69
CA TRP A 163 -10.82 -14.10 16.11
C TRP A 163 -10.49 -15.38 16.88
N LEU A 164 -11.11 -16.51 16.53
CA LEU A 164 -10.79 -17.81 17.12
C LEU A 164 -9.34 -18.22 16.84
N ASN A 165 -8.90 -18.15 15.59
CA ASN A 165 -7.53 -18.47 15.22
C ASN A 165 -6.54 -17.53 15.92
N GLU A 166 -6.77 -16.22 15.92
CA GLU A 166 -5.93 -15.24 16.63
C GLU A 166 -5.86 -15.52 18.13
N THR A 167 -7.01 -15.75 18.78
CA THR A 167 -7.08 -15.96 20.22
C THR A 167 -6.42 -17.27 20.63
N MET A 168 -6.63 -18.33 19.83
CA MET A 168 -5.97 -19.61 20.04
C MET A 168 -4.46 -19.48 19.87
N LEU A 169 -4.00 -18.90 18.77
CA LEU A 169 -2.57 -18.73 18.50
C LEU A 169 -1.90 -17.89 19.58
N ARG A 170 -2.50 -16.76 19.99
CA ARG A 170 -1.99 -15.93 21.11
C ARG A 170 -1.99 -16.64 22.47
N SER A 171 -2.81 -17.68 22.64
CA SER A 171 -2.82 -18.48 23.87
C SER A 171 -1.68 -19.51 23.91
N LEU A 172 -1.02 -19.78 22.78
CA LEU A 172 0.10 -20.70 22.72
C LEU A 172 1.39 -20.03 23.25
N PRO A 173 2.14 -20.69 24.15
CA PRO A 173 3.44 -20.18 24.57
C PRO A 173 4.37 -20.13 23.36
N GLY A 174 4.94 -18.95 23.09
CA GLY A 174 5.85 -18.73 21.97
C GLY A 174 5.29 -17.89 20.83
N VAL A 175 3.97 -17.70 20.74
CA VAL A 175 3.39 -16.76 19.78
C VAL A 175 3.41 -15.35 20.36
N LEU A 176 4.09 -14.43 19.69
CA LEU A 176 4.21 -13.02 20.10
C LEU A 176 3.06 -12.19 19.53
N GLU A 177 2.70 -12.43 18.28
CA GLU A 177 1.62 -11.74 17.59
C GLU A 177 0.92 -12.68 16.61
N ALA A 178 -0.41 -12.59 16.54
CA ALA A 178 -1.21 -13.26 15.51
C ALA A 178 -2.33 -12.31 15.11
N SER A 179 -2.41 -11.97 13.83
CA SER A 179 -3.38 -11.04 13.26
C SER A 179 -3.90 -11.58 11.93
N GLY A 180 -5.20 -11.81 11.83
CA GLY A 180 -5.84 -12.36 10.63
C GLY A 180 -6.72 -11.35 9.92
N ASN A 181 -6.82 -11.48 8.60
CA ASN A 181 -7.65 -10.63 7.77
C ASN A 181 -8.72 -11.43 7.02
N LEU A 182 -9.99 -11.03 7.18
CA LEU A 182 -11.15 -11.69 6.59
C LEU A 182 -11.34 -11.40 5.10
N ALA A 183 -10.86 -10.26 4.64
CA ALA A 183 -10.96 -9.88 3.24
C ALA A 183 -9.95 -10.66 2.40
N THR A 184 -8.76 -10.95 2.93
CA THR A 184 -7.64 -11.55 2.19
C THR A 184 -7.32 -12.99 2.60
N ASN A 185 -7.96 -13.52 3.65
CA ASN A 185 -7.68 -14.83 4.27
C ASN A 185 -6.21 -14.98 4.71
N ARG A 186 -5.51 -13.86 4.94
CA ARG A 186 -4.12 -13.87 5.40
C ARG A 186 -4.04 -13.85 6.91
N LEU A 187 -3.06 -14.57 7.43
CA LEU A 187 -2.65 -14.55 8.83
C LEU A 187 -1.21 -14.06 8.89
N HIS A 188 -1.02 -12.92 9.52
CA HIS A 188 0.27 -12.45 9.96
C HIS A 188 0.62 -13.11 11.30
N LEU A 189 1.76 -13.78 11.36
CA LEU A 189 2.21 -14.49 12.55
C LEU A 189 3.63 -14.07 12.92
N VAL A 190 3.80 -13.68 14.19
CA VAL A 190 5.10 -13.45 14.81
C VAL A 190 5.24 -14.44 15.95
N TRP A 191 6.27 -15.29 15.91
CA TRP A 191 6.50 -16.32 16.91
C TRP A 191 7.97 -16.41 17.28
N ASN A 192 8.25 -17.05 18.41
CA ASN A 192 9.59 -17.44 18.79
C ASN A 192 9.83 -18.90 18.37
N PRO A 193 10.67 -19.15 17.34
CA PRO A 193 10.91 -20.47 16.79
C PRO A 193 11.60 -21.43 17.77
N GLU A 194 12.30 -20.94 18.80
CA GLU A 194 12.86 -21.81 19.85
C GLU A 194 11.79 -22.38 20.80
N SER A 195 10.65 -21.70 20.89
CA SER A 195 9.58 -22.06 21.83
C SER A 195 8.45 -22.87 21.20
N ILE A 196 8.14 -22.60 19.92
CA ILE A 196 7.12 -23.32 19.17
C ILE A 196 7.50 -23.35 17.70
N SER A 197 7.47 -24.54 17.09
CA SER A 197 7.77 -24.68 15.67
C SER A 197 6.56 -24.34 14.80
N LEU A 198 6.83 -23.88 13.58
CA LEU A 198 5.79 -23.58 12.60
C LEU A 198 4.93 -24.80 12.26
N LYS A 199 5.53 -26.00 12.29
CA LYS A 199 4.82 -27.28 12.12
C LYS A 199 3.76 -27.52 13.18
N GLU A 200 4.09 -27.26 14.46
CA GLU A 200 3.13 -27.40 15.55
C GLU A 200 2.02 -26.37 15.43
N LEU A 201 2.34 -25.12 15.05
CA LEU A 201 1.36 -24.09 14.77
C LEU A 201 0.38 -24.49 13.65
N ALA A 202 0.90 -24.98 12.52
CA ALA A 202 0.09 -25.47 11.41
C ALA A 202 -0.83 -26.63 11.85
N HIS A 203 -0.30 -27.59 12.60
CA HIS A 203 -1.07 -28.74 13.09
C HIS A 203 -2.18 -28.35 14.08
N ARG A 204 -1.95 -27.32 14.91
CA ARG A 204 -2.97 -26.75 15.82
C ARG A 204 -4.11 -26.11 15.04
N ILE A 205 -3.80 -25.40 13.95
CA ILE A 205 -4.78 -24.81 13.03
C ILE A 205 -5.57 -25.90 12.30
N GLU A 206 -4.90 -26.95 11.83
CA GLU A 206 -5.54 -28.12 11.18
C GLU A 206 -6.50 -28.88 12.08
N LYS A 207 -6.15 -29.05 13.36
CA LYS A 207 -7.05 -29.66 14.36
C LYS A 207 -8.35 -28.88 14.58
N MET A 208 -8.36 -27.58 14.29
CA MET A 208 -9.57 -26.74 14.33
C MET A 208 -10.38 -26.78 13.03
N GLY A 209 -9.88 -27.49 12.01
CA GLY A 209 -10.53 -27.62 10.70
C GLY A 209 -10.18 -26.50 9.72
N TYR A 210 -9.11 -25.74 9.98
CA TYR A 210 -8.57 -24.74 9.07
C TYR A 210 -7.26 -25.25 8.47
N ARG A 211 -6.87 -24.77 7.29
CA ARG A 211 -5.59 -25.18 6.68
C ARG A 211 -4.67 -23.99 6.58
N LEU A 212 -3.49 -24.08 7.18
CA LEU A 212 -2.43 -23.08 7.03
C LEU A 212 -1.63 -23.41 5.77
N LEU A 213 -1.45 -22.44 4.89
CA LEU A 213 -0.67 -22.57 3.65
C LEU A 213 0.36 -21.43 3.57
N PRO A 214 1.56 -21.67 3.04
CA PRO A 214 2.51 -20.61 2.76
C PRO A 214 1.97 -19.68 1.68
N LEU A 215 2.19 -18.37 1.84
CA LEU A 215 1.68 -17.37 0.91
C LEU A 215 2.62 -17.22 -0.30
N ARG A 216 2.23 -17.71 -1.49
CA ARG A 216 2.94 -17.40 -2.76
C ARG A 216 2.25 -16.25 -3.52
N LYS A 217 2.99 -15.62 -4.43
CA LYS A 217 2.46 -14.60 -5.36
C LYS A 217 1.26 -15.22 -6.12
N SER A 218 0.10 -14.56 -6.07
CA SER A 218 -1.23 -14.96 -6.61
C SER A 218 -2.13 -15.93 -5.79
N ASP A 219 -1.64 -16.61 -4.74
CA ASP A 219 -2.39 -17.67 -4.02
C ASP A 219 -3.68 -17.16 -3.36
N SER A 220 -3.65 -15.96 -2.77
CA SER A 220 -4.84 -15.37 -2.12
C SER A 220 -5.97 -15.10 -3.11
N SER A 221 -5.63 -14.74 -4.36
CA SER A 221 -6.63 -14.54 -5.41
C SER A 221 -7.24 -15.87 -5.88
N GLU A 222 -6.42 -16.92 -5.95
CA GLU A 222 -6.81 -18.23 -6.45
C GLU A 222 -7.65 -19.02 -5.44
N ALA A 223 -7.24 -19.02 -4.16
CA ALA A 223 -8.03 -19.60 -3.08
C ALA A 223 -9.42 -18.94 -2.99
N GLN A 224 -9.48 -17.61 -3.10
CA GLN A 224 -10.74 -16.88 -3.11
C GLN A 224 -11.58 -17.18 -4.36
N LYS A 225 -10.96 -17.41 -5.54
CA LYS A 225 -11.67 -17.83 -6.78
C LYS A 225 -12.31 -19.21 -6.59
N ASN A 226 -11.56 -20.15 -6.02
CA ASN A 226 -12.04 -21.50 -5.75
C ASN A 226 -13.16 -21.51 -4.72
N TYR A 227 -13.07 -20.70 -3.67
CA TYR A 227 -14.13 -20.47 -2.71
C TYR A 227 -15.42 -19.94 -3.39
N ALA A 228 -15.30 -18.87 -4.20
CA ALA A 228 -16.44 -18.31 -4.93
C ALA A 228 -17.10 -19.33 -5.89
N ARG A 229 -16.30 -20.14 -6.58
CA ARG A 229 -16.79 -21.22 -7.46
C ARG A 229 -17.56 -22.29 -6.68
N ASN A 230 -17.03 -22.72 -5.53
CA ASN A 230 -17.71 -23.71 -4.68
C ASN A 230 -19.03 -23.19 -4.14
N LEU A 231 -19.07 -21.92 -3.76
CA LEU A 231 -20.28 -21.26 -3.29
C LEU A 231 -21.32 -21.12 -4.40
N LEU A 232 -20.89 -20.77 -5.63
CA LEU A 232 -21.74 -20.73 -6.81
C LEU A 232 -22.38 -22.10 -7.09
N LYS A 233 -21.61 -23.20 -7.04
CA LYS A 233 -22.15 -24.56 -7.24
C LYS A 233 -23.25 -24.88 -6.24
N ARG A 234 -23.03 -24.59 -4.95
CA ARG A 234 -24.03 -24.83 -3.88
C ARG A 234 -25.27 -23.93 -4.02
N MET A 235 -25.07 -22.68 -4.41
CA MET A 235 -26.14 -21.73 -4.69
C MET A 235 -27.00 -22.17 -5.87
N VAL A 236 -26.38 -22.64 -6.97
CA VAL A 236 -27.11 -23.15 -8.15
C VAL A 236 -27.94 -24.37 -7.78
N VAL A 237 -27.38 -25.32 -7.02
CA VAL A 237 -28.14 -26.48 -6.53
C VAL A 237 -29.31 -26.04 -5.64
N ALA A 238 -29.08 -25.14 -4.68
CA ALA A 238 -30.13 -24.63 -3.81
C ALA A 238 -31.23 -23.89 -4.61
N GLY A 239 -30.85 -23.06 -5.57
CA GLY A 239 -31.77 -22.32 -6.43
C GLY A 239 -32.59 -23.23 -7.34
N PHE A 240 -31.98 -24.28 -7.90
CA PHE A 240 -32.68 -25.30 -8.68
C PHE A 240 -33.79 -25.97 -7.86
N PHE A 241 -33.46 -26.48 -6.67
CA PHE A 241 -34.46 -27.11 -5.81
C PHE A 241 -35.47 -26.12 -5.22
N ALA A 242 -35.05 -24.89 -4.87
CA ALA A 242 -35.94 -23.83 -4.40
C ALA A 242 -36.97 -23.41 -5.47
N GLY A 243 -36.56 -23.34 -6.74
CA GLY A 243 -37.48 -23.07 -7.85
C GLY A 243 -38.50 -24.19 -8.05
N ASN A 244 -38.04 -25.45 -8.04
CA ASN A 244 -38.92 -26.61 -8.25
C ASN A 244 -39.88 -26.84 -7.07
N ILE A 245 -39.40 -26.72 -5.83
CA ILE A 245 -40.26 -26.88 -4.65
C ILE A 245 -41.32 -25.79 -4.55
N MET A 246 -41.04 -24.57 -5.04
CA MET A 246 -42.04 -23.49 -5.07
C MET A 246 -43.23 -23.86 -5.96
N LEU A 247 -43.04 -24.55 -7.08
CA LEU A 247 -44.14 -25.03 -7.93
C LEU A 247 -45.04 -26.03 -7.17
N VAL A 248 -44.44 -26.88 -6.33
CA VAL A 248 -45.16 -27.84 -5.49
C VAL A 248 -45.87 -27.12 -4.33
N SER A 249 -45.21 -26.17 -3.67
CA SER A 249 -45.80 -25.36 -2.60
C SER A 249 -46.98 -24.54 -3.09
N VAL A 250 -46.88 -23.86 -4.23
CA VAL A 250 -48.01 -23.10 -4.81
C VAL A 250 -49.20 -24.03 -5.08
N SER A 251 -48.95 -25.27 -5.49
CA SER A 251 -50.00 -26.28 -5.69
C SER A 251 -50.65 -26.71 -4.38
N LEU A 252 -49.86 -26.86 -3.30
CA LEU A 252 -50.34 -27.13 -1.94
C LEU A 252 -51.18 -25.95 -1.40
N TYR A 253 -50.74 -24.70 -1.62
CA TYR A 253 -51.49 -23.51 -1.22
C TYR A 253 -52.76 -23.29 -2.06
N ALA A 254 -52.74 -23.59 -3.36
CA ALA A 254 -53.94 -23.54 -4.20
C ALA A 254 -54.97 -24.61 -3.77
N GLY A 255 -54.48 -25.78 -3.33
CA GLY A 255 -55.28 -26.81 -2.68
C GLY A 255 -55.90 -26.41 -1.34
N TYR A 256 -55.50 -25.28 -0.73
CA TYR A 256 -56.17 -24.71 0.45
C TYR A 256 -57.54 -24.09 0.11
N PHE A 257 -57.72 -23.63 -1.14
CA PHE A 257 -58.96 -23.04 -1.65
C PHE A 257 -59.87 -24.06 -2.39
N GLY A 258 -59.41 -25.31 -2.55
CA GLY A 258 -60.15 -26.42 -3.15
C GLY A 258 -60.17 -27.65 -2.24
N VAL A 259 -60.97 -28.67 -2.56
CA VAL A 259 -60.93 -29.95 -1.83
C VAL A 259 -59.82 -30.80 -2.41
N MET A 260 -58.68 -30.86 -1.72
CA MET A 260 -57.54 -31.67 -2.13
C MET A 260 -57.53 -33.02 -1.38
N ASP A 261 -57.47 -34.12 -2.12
CA ASP A 261 -57.45 -35.46 -1.52
C ASP A 261 -56.18 -35.70 -0.68
N ARG A 262 -56.34 -36.47 0.40
CA ARG A 262 -55.27 -36.75 1.39
C ARG A 262 -54.06 -37.43 0.74
N PHE A 263 -54.29 -38.29 -0.26
CA PHE A 263 -53.21 -38.94 -1.01
C PHE A 263 -52.35 -37.93 -1.77
N THR A 264 -52.98 -36.98 -2.48
CA THR A 264 -52.29 -35.95 -3.26
C THR A 264 -51.50 -35.01 -2.35
N ARG A 265 -52.06 -34.65 -1.19
CA ARG A 265 -51.37 -33.81 -0.19
C ARG A 265 -50.10 -34.49 0.34
N ASN A 266 -50.21 -35.74 0.75
CA ASN A 266 -49.07 -36.51 1.26
C ASN A 266 -48.02 -36.75 0.17
N PHE A 267 -48.44 -36.98 -1.08
CA PHE A 267 -47.53 -37.06 -2.21
C PHE A 267 -46.71 -35.78 -2.39
N PHE A 268 -47.34 -34.60 -2.37
CA PHE A 268 -46.60 -33.35 -2.47
C PHE A 268 -45.71 -33.07 -1.25
N HIS A 269 -46.11 -33.46 -0.04
CA HIS A 269 -45.22 -33.38 1.13
C HIS A 269 -43.97 -34.27 0.97
N LEU A 270 -44.13 -35.49 0.45
CA LEU A 270 -43.00 -36.39 0.18
C LEU A 270 -42.08 -35.85 -0.93
N VAL A 271 -42.64 -35.30 -2.00
CA VAL A 271 -41.86 -34.67 -3.08
C VAL A 271 -41.08 -33.46 -2.54
N SER A 272 -41.72 -32.61 -1.73
CA SER A 272 -41.09 -31.46 -1.08
C SER A 272 -39.96 -31.89 -0.14
N PHE A 273 -40.14 -32.97 0.64
CA PHE A 273 -39.08 -33.57 1.45
C PHE A 273 -37.89 -34.05 0.60
N ALA A 274 -38.18 -34.75 -0.50
CA ALA A 274 -37.15 -35.24 -1.43
C ALA A 274 -36.35 -34.12 -2.07
N PHE A 275 -36.96 -32.96 -2.36
CA PHE A 275 -36.27 -31.78 -2.88
C PHE A 275 -35.49 -31.00 -1.81
N ALA A 276 -36.00 -30.92 -0.58
CA ALA A 276 -35.30 -30.22 0.50
C ALA A 276 -34.10 -30.99 1.04
N THR A 277 -34.12 -32.33 1.00
CA THR A 277 -33.03 -33.16 1.56
C THR A 277 -31.67 -32.89 0.90
N PRO A 278 -31.52 -32.85 -0.44
CA PRO A 278 -30.26 -32.49 -1.08
C PRO A 278 -29.78 -31.09 -0.73
N VAL A 279 -30.69 -30.12 -0.61
CA VAL A 279 -30.35 -28.75 -0.21
C VAL A 279 -29.81 -28.73 1.21
N MET A 280 -30.43 -29.47 2.13
CA MET A 280 -30.00 -29.57 3.53
C MET A 280 -28.63 -30.24 3.67
N LEU A 281 -28.41 -31.38 2.98
CA LEU A 281 -27.19 -32.18 3.11
C LEU A 281 -26.00 -31.64 2.32
N TYR A 282 -26.24 -30.96 1.19
CA TYR A 282 -25.18 -30.40 0.36
C TYR A 282 -25.08 -28.89 0.51
N SER A 283 -26.10 -28.13 0.13
CA SER A 283 -25.99 -26.66 0.08
C SER A 283 -25.88 -26.03 1.47
N ALA A 284 -26.72 -26.44 2.43
CA ALA A 284 -26.73 -25.91 3.79
C ALA A 284 -25.62 -26.49 4.69
N ALA A 285 -24.98 -27.59 4.30
CA ALA A 285 -23.93 -28.23 5.11
C ALA A 285 -22.74 -27.33 5.46
N VAL A 286 -22.49 -26.27 4.67
CA VAL A 286 -21.46 -25.26 5.00
C VAL A 286 -21.78 -24.54 6.31
N PHE A 287 -23.06 -24.19 6.53
CA PHE A 287 -23.51 -23.52 7.74
C PHE A 287 -23.38 -24.44 8.95
N PHE A 288 -23.80 -25.70 8.83
CA PHE A 288 -23.71 -26.68 9.90
C PHE A 288 -22.26 -26.96 10.33
N ARG A 289 -21.35 -27.15 9.37
CA ARG A 289 -19.92 -27.36 9.66
C ARG A 289 -19.33 -26.16 10.40
N THR A 290 -19.65 -24.95 9.94
CA THR A 290 -19.12 -23.71 10.53
C THR A 290 -19.71 -23.45 11.91
N ALA A 291 -21.02 -23.65 12.09
CA ALA A 291 -21.72 -23.53 13.37
C ALA A 291 -21.17 -24.53 14.41
N TRP A 292 -21.00 -25.79 14.01
CA TRP A 292 -20.47 -26.84 14.88
C TRP A 292 -19.03 -26.55 15.33
N SER A 293 -18.16 -26.16 14.40
CA SER A 293 -16.79 -25.75 14.73
C SER A 293 -16.79 -24.57 15.71
N SER A 294 -17.57 -23.53 15.43
CA SER A 294 -17.65 -22.32 16.28
C SER A 294 -18.12 -22.66 17.71
N LEU A 295 -19.14 -23.51 17.83
CA LEU A 295 -19.70 -23.94 19.11
C LEU A 295 -18.70 -24.75 19.94
N LYS A 296 -17.98 -25.68 19.30
CA LYS A 296 -16.93 -26.50 19.97
C LYS A 296 -15.85 -25.64 20.62
N HIS A 297 -15.62 -24.45 20.08
CA HIS A 297 -14.59 -23.53 20.51
C HIS A 297 -15.12 -22.33 21.32
N GLY A 298 -16.39 -22.35 21.74
CA GLY A 298 -16.97 -21.31 22.60
C GLY A 298 -17.23 -19.97 21.90
N VAL A 299 -17.32 -19.95 20.56
CA VAL A 299 -17.55 -18.74 19.78
C VAL A 299 -18.96 -18.75 19.19
N LEU A 300 -19.74 -17.71 19.49
CA LEU A 300 -21.04 -17.49 18.86
C LEU A 300 -20.84 -16.93 17.45
N SER A 301 -20.94 -17.79 16.44
CA SER A 301 -20.89 -17.39 15.04
C SER A 301 -22.29 -17.16 14.48
N MET A 302 -22.39 -16.35 13.42
CA MET A 302 -23.66 -16.10 12.74
C MET A 302 -24.26 -17.34 12.11
N ASP A 303 -23.41 -18.29 11.69
CA ASP A 303 -23.85 -19.54 11.10
C ASP A 303 -24.63 -20.40 12.10
N LEU A 304 -24.47 -20.14 13.41
CA LEU A 304 -25.29 -20.76 14.45
C LEU A 304 -26.76 -20.38 14.31
N LEU A 305 -27.08 -19.10 14.05
CA LEU A 305 -28.47 -18.64 13.86
C LEU A 305 -29.11 -19.34 12.65
N THR A 306 -28.42 -19.29 11.51
CA THR A 306 -28.91 -19.87 10.25
C THR A 306 -29.01 -21.39 10.34
N ALA A 307 -28.01 -22.07 10.89
CA ALA A 307 -28.03 -23.52 11.05
C ALA A 307 -29.13 -23.98 12.01
N SER A 308 -29.32 -23.31 13.15
CA SER A 308 -30.40 -23.61 14.09
C SER A 308 -31.77 -23.38 13.45
N GLY A 309 -31.99 -22.25 12.77
CA GLY A 309 -33.25 -21.96 12.09
C GLY A 309 -33.59 -22.99 11.01
N LEU A 310 -32.62 -23.34 10.15
CA LEU A 310 -32.80 -24.35 9.11
C LEU A 310 -33.04 -25.75 9.69
N ALA A 311 -32.33 -26.14 10.75
CA ALA A 311 -32.53 -27.43 11.40
C ALA A 311 -33.93 -27.54 12.00
N ILE A 312 -34.36 -26.55 12.80
CA ILE A 312 -35.67 -26.55 13.43
C ILE A 312 -36.77 -26.64 12.37
N ALA A 313 -36.70 -25.80 11.32
CA ALA A 313 -37.67 -25.79 10.23
C ALA A 313 -37.73 -27.13 9.49
N TYR A 314 -36.58 -27.73 9.19
CA TYR A 314 -36.48 -28.99 8.45
C TYR A 314 -37.01 -30.17 9.26
N PHE A 315 -36.60 -30.33 10.52
CA PHE A 315 -37.07 -31.42 11.37
C PHE A 315 -38.55 -31.30 11.72
N TYR A 316 -39.03 -30.08 11.96
CA TYR A 316 -40.47 -29.85 12.11
C TYR A 316 -41.25 -30.21 10.85
N SER A 317 -40.74 -29.85 9.66
CA SER A 317 -41.35 -30.19 8.38
C SER A 317 -41.43 -31.70 8.14
N ILE A 318 -40.41 -32.45 8.58
CA ILE A 318 -40.45 -33.92 8.58
C ILE A 318 -41.56 -34.42 9.52
N TYR A 319 -41.59 -33.92 10.75
CA TYR A 319 -42.62 -34.29 11.72
C TYR A 319 -44.04 -34.02 11.17
N ALA A 320 -44.29 -32.81 10.65
CA ALA A 320 -45.56 -32.42 10.07
C ALA A 320 -45.95 -33.28 8.87
N ALA A 321 -44.99 -33.64 8.01
CA ALA A 321 -45.24 -34.48 6.83
C ALA A 321 -45.59 -35.93 7.17
N PHE A 322 -44.99 -36.53 8.21
CA PHE A 322 -45.23 -37.94 8.57
C PHE A 322 -46.38 -38.15 9.55
N PHE A 323 -46.64 -37.19 10.45
CA PHE A 323 -47.70 -37.26 11.46
C PHE A 323 -48.95 -36.49 11.07
N GLU A 324 -48.98 -35.90 9.87
CA GLU A 324 -50.05 -35.03 9.37
C GLU A 324 -50.44 -33.91 10.36
N ALA A 325 -49.43 -33.43 11.10
CA ALA A 325 -49.58 -32.46 12.18
C ALA A 325 -49.08 -31.09 11.72
N GLY A 326 -49.97 -30.29 11.13
CA GLY A 326 -49.70 -28.90 10.74
C GLY A 326 -49.15 -28.72 9.32
N GLU A 327 -48.67 -27.51 9.05
CA GLU A 327 -48.12 -27.12 7.74
C GLU A 327 -46.62 -27.45 7.61
N VAL A 328 -46.17 -27.65 6.38
CA VAL A 328 -44.79 -28.08 6.05
C VAL A 328 -44.01 -26.92 5.44
N TYR A 329 -42.74 -26.75 5.81
CA TYR A 329 -41.91 -25.59 5.47
C TYR A 329 -40.63 -25.94 4.70
N PHE A 330 -40.64 -27.05 3.96
CA PHE A 330 -39.49 -27.47 3.14
C PHE A 330 -39.08 -26.43 2.09
N ASP A 331 -40.05 -25.69 1.55
CA ASP A 331 -39.81 -24.59 0.61
C ASP A 331 -39.03 -23.43 1.23
N SER A 332 -39.38 -23.07 2.47
CA SER A 332 -38.73 -22.03 3.24
C SER A 332 -37.27 -22.41 3.50
N VAL A 333 -36.99 -23.68 3.86
CA VAL A 333 -35.62 -24.19 4.04
C VAL A 333 -34.80 -24.04 2.75
N CYS A 334 -35.36 -24.44 1.60
CA CYS A 334 -34.68 -24.33 0.30
C CYS A 334 -34.42 -22.87 -0.09
N PHE A 335 -35.44 -22.02 0.02
CA PHE A 335 -35.35 -20.62 -0.36
C PHE A 335 -34.39 -19.83 0.53
N VAL A 336 -34.48 -20.00 1.84
CA VAL A 336 -33.56 -19.35 2.81
C VAL A 336 -32.12 -19.76 2.52
N THR A 337 -31.87 -21.06 2.30
CA THR A 337 -30.53 -21.57 1.94
C THR A 337 -30.02 -20.91 0.66
N PHE A 338 -30.85 -20.83 -0.39
CA PHE A 338 -30.49 -20.15 -1.64
C PHE A 338 -30.17 -18.67 -1.43
N ALA A 339 -31.04 -17.93 -0.73
CA ALA A 339 -30.90 -16.50 -0.49
C ALA A 339 -29.62 -16.16 0.30
N VAL A 340 -29.32 -16.91 1.37
CA VAL A 340 -28.09 -16.73 2.17
C VAL A 340 -26.84 -17.03 1.31
N LEU A 341 -26.85 -18.12 0.54
CA LEU A 341 -25.72 -18.46 -0.34
C LEU A 341 -25.51 -17.43 -1.45
N ALA A 342 -26.58 -16.88 -2.01
CA ALA A 342 -26.50 -15.80 -2.99
C ALA A 342 -25.87 -14.53 -2.40
N GLY A 343 -26.26 -14.15 -1.18
CA GLY A 343 -25.63 -13.05 -0.44
C GLY A 343 -24.12 -13.26 -0.25
N ARG A 344 -23.71 -14.44 0.22
CA ARG A 344 -22.29 -14.79 0.39
C ARG A 344 -21.51 -14.84 -0.94
N TYR A 345 -22.16 -15.22 -2.04
CA TYR A 345 -21.52 -15.28 -3.35
C TYR A 345 -21.25 -13.88 -3.90
N LEU A 346 -22.22 -12.97 -3.77
CA LEU A 346 -22.04 -11.56 -4.10
C LEU A 346 -20.91 -10.94 -3.27
N GLU A 347 -20.88 -11.22 -1.96
CA GLU A 347 -19.76 -10.84 -1.09
C GLU A 347 -18.41 -11.32 -1.61
N SER A 348 -18.28 -12.61 -1.90
CA SER A 348 -17.01 -13.20 -2.33
C SER A 348 -16.51 -12.61 -3.65
N ARG A 349 -17.43 -12.32 -4.60
CA ARG A 349 -17.12 -11.68 -5.88
C ARG A 349 -16.56 -10.27 -5.73
N LEU A 350 -17.08 -9.49 -4.78
CA LEU A 350 -16.59 -8.13 -4.53
C LEU A 350 -15.19 -8.15 -3.95
N LYS A 351 -14.92 -9.04 -2.97
CA LYS A 351 -13.58 -9.25 -2.39
C LYS A 351 -12.56 -9.64 -3.46
N LEU A 352 -12.94 -10.52 -4.39
CA LEU A 352 -12.07 -10.96 -5.50
C LEU A 352 -11.61 -9.81 -6.39
N ARG A 353 -12.54 -8.95 -6.83
CA ARG A 353 -12.21 -7.81 -7.69
C ARG A 353 -11.14 -6.91 -7.07
N SER A 354 -11.10 -6.85 -5.74
CA SER A 354 -10.15 -6.03 -5.01
C SER A 354 -8.76 -6.62 -4.90
N LEU A 355 -8.66 -7.95 -4.78
CA LEU A 355 -7.38 -8.65 -4.78
C LEU A 355 -6.67 -8.59 -6.14
N TYR A 356 -7.41 -8.57 -7.25
CA TYR A 356 -6.84 -8.51 -8.60
C TYR A 356 -6.04 -7.23 -8.90
N LEU A 357 -6.42 -6.09 -8.32
CA LEU A 357 -5.68 -4.84 -8.56
C LEU A 357 -4.29 -4.86 -7.92
N ILE A 358 -4.13 -5.58 -6.80
CA ILE A 358 -2.82 -5.78 -6.16
C ILE A 358 -1.97 -6.73 -7.00
N ASP A 359 -2.60 -7.82 -7.48
CA ASP A 359 -1.91 -8.83 -8.30
C ASP A 359 -1.36 -8.21 -9.60
N ASN A 360 -2.12 -7.29 -10.22
CA ASN A 360 -1.65 -6.54 -11.39
C ASN A 360 -0.45 -5.62 -11.09
N LEU A 361 -0.35 -5.05 -9.88
CA LEU A 361 0.82 -4.27 -9.47
C LEU A 361 2.05 -5.15 -9.24
N GLN A 362 1.85 -6.36 -8.72
CA GLN A 362 2.93 -7.34 -8.51
C GLN A 362 3.49 -7.88 -9.83
N GLN A 363 2.67 -7.93 -10.89
CA GLN A 363 3.10 -8.35 -12.23
C GLN A 363 3.96 -7.31 -12.97
N ALA A 364 4.09 -6.09 -12.44
CA ALA A 364 4.91 -5.04 -13.05
C ALA A 364 6.42 -5.19 -12.81
N GLU A 365 6.84 -6.05 -11.88
CA GLU A 365 8.25 -6.36 -11.63
C GLU A 365 8.79 -7.36 -12.65
N SER A 366 10.00 -7.10 -13.18
CA SER A 366 10.71 -8.12 -13.94
C SER A 366 11.28 -9.18 -12.97
N PRO A 367 10.93 -10.47 -13.13
CA PRO A 367 11.45 -11.55 -12.28
C PRO A 367 12.94 -11.85 -12.53
N PHE A 368 13.50 -11.33 -13.63
CA PHE A 368 14.87 -11.58 -14.03
C PHE A 368 15.62 -10.28 -14.34
N ALA A 369 16.92 -10.33 -14.17
CA ALA A 369 17.85 -9.26 -14.48
C ALA A 369 19.06 -9.81 -15.24
N ARG A 370 19.64 -9.00 -16.12
CA ARG A 370 20.83 -9.38 -16.89
C ARG A 370 22.06 -8.69 -16.30
N ILE A 371 22.92 -9.45 -15.62
CA ILE A 371 24.19 -8.95 -15.07
C ILE A 371 25.28 -8.96 -16.16
N LEU A 372 26.15 -7.95 -16.14
CA LEU A 372 27.39 -7.85 -16.89
C LEU A 372 28.59 -8.18 -15.98
N GLU A 373 29.19 -9.35 -16.18
CA GLU A 373 30.42 -9.78 -15.51
C GLU A 373 31.52 -9.99 -16.57
N ASN A 374 32.63 -9.24 -16.51
CA ASN A 374 33.78 -9.38 -17.42
C ASN A 374 33.44 -9.38 -18.93
N GLY A 375 32.40 -8.65 -19.33
CA GLY A 375 31.93 -8.58 -20.72
C GLY A 375 30.96 -9.70 -21.14
N ASN A 376 30.74 -10.70 -20.29
CA ASN A 376 29.72 -11.72 -20.49
C ASN A 376 28.40 -11.32 -19.83
N GLN A 377 27.29 -11.75 -20.45
CA GLN A 377 25.93 -11.50 -19.97
C GLN A 377 25.39 -12.76 -19.30
N ARG A 378 24.92 -12.63 -18.06
CA ARG A 378 24.24 -13.72 -17.33
C ARG A 378 22.87 -13.26 -16.85
N ILE A 379 21.84 -14.05 -17.10
CA ILE A 379 20.49 -13.79 -16.58
C ILE A 379 20.38 -14.44 -15.20
N VAL A 380 19.95 -13.67 -14.21
CA VAL A 380 19.73 -14.11 -12.84
C VAL A 380 18.34 -13.71 -12.37
N ALA A 381 17.85 -14.33 -11.30
CA ALA A 381 16.62 -13.90 -10.64
C ALA A 381 16.84 -12.52 -9.99
N SER A 382 15.84 -11.65 -10.03
CA SER A 382 15.92 -10.30 -9.43
C SER A 382 16.20 -10.34 -7.92
N GLU A 383 15.78 -11.40 -7.24
CA GLU A 383 16.02 -11.67 -5.81
C GLU A 383 17.49 -11.99 -5.48
N SER A 384 18.28 -12.37 -6.48
CA SER A 384 19.70 -12.72 -6.31
C SER A 384 20.69 -11.58 -6.60
N LEU A 385 20.17 -10.39 -6.96
CA LEU A 385 20.98 -9.22 -7.24
C LEU A 385 21.60 -8.67 -5.95
N ASN A 386 22.87 -8.31 -6.01
CA ASN A 386 23.58 -7.68 -4.91
C ASN A 386 23.84 -6.19 -5.19
N PRO A 387 23.90 -5.34 -4.14
CA PRO A 387 24.35 -3.97 -4.29
C PRO A 387 25.72 -3.91 -4.98
N GLY A 388 25.79 -3.12 -6.05
CA GLY A 388 27.00 -2.93 -6.84
C GLY A 388 27.09 -3.74 -8.13
N ASP A 389 26.21 -4.73 -8.34
CA ASP A 389 26.13 -5.45 -9.60
C ASP A 389 25.81 -4.50 -10.76
N ILE A 390 26.41 -4.76 -11.93
CA ILE A 390 26.13 -3.98 -13.14
C ILE A 390 25.13 -4.77 -13.97
N ILE A 391 23.97 -4.19 -14.22
CA ILE A 391 22.92 -4.79 -15.04
C ILE A 391 22.78 -4.06 -16.38
N LEU A 392 22.39 -4.82 -17.41
CA LEU A 392 22.08 -4.34 -18.74
C LEU A 392 20.57 -4.43 -18.97
N LEU A 393 19.92 -3.29 -19.11
CA LEU A 393 18.50 -3.21 -19.43
C LEU A 393 18.34 -2.96 -20.93
N LYS A 394 17.61 -3.83 -21.63
CA LYS A 394 17.32 -3.68 -23.06
C LYS A 394 16.05 -2.84 -23.29
N PRO A 395 15.84 -2.33 -24.52
CA PRO A 395 14.61 -1.64 -24.89
C PRO A 395 13.35 -2.46 -24.53
N GLY A 396 12.40 -1.82 -23.86
CA GLY A 396 11.13 -2.42 -23.41
C GLY A 396 11.22 -3.25 -22.12
N GLU A 397 12.41 -3.57 -21.62
CA GLU A 397 12.58 -4.26 -20.33
C GLU A 397 12.27 -3.29 -19.17
N SER A 398 11.63 -3.82 -18.12
CA SER A 398 11.34 -3.07 -16.89
C SER A 398 12.45 -3.28 -15.87
N LEU A 399 12.85 -2.21 -15.21
CA LEU A 399 13.92 -2.22 -14.21
C LEU A 399 13.48 -3.04 -12.98
N PRO A 400 14.20 -4.12 -12.59
CA PRO A 400 13.77 -5.01 -11.51
C PRO A 400 14.06 -4.48 -10.10
N CYS A 401 14.98 -3.52 -9.94
CA CYS A 401 15.44 -3.02 -8.64
C CYS A 401 15.95 -1.58 -8.77
N ASP A 402 16.21 -0.88 -7.67
CA ASP A 402 16.65 0.52 -7.75
C ASP A 402 18.12 0.59 -8.18
N CYS A 403 18.38 1.29 -9.28
CA CYS A 403 19.70 1.32 -9.90
C CYS A 403 20.14 2.73 -10.28
N ARG A 404 21.45 2.96 -10.27
CA ARG A 404 22.06 4.22 -10.71
C ARG A 404 22.53 4.12 -12.16
N LEU A 405 22.19 5.12 -12.98
CA LEU A 405 22.56 5.16 -14.39
C LEU A 405 24.06 5.33 -14.58
N LEU A 406 24.69 4.46 -15.39
CA LEU A 406 26.11 4.53 -15.73
C LEU A 406 26.38 5.23 -17.06
N ASP A 407 25.45 5.17 -18.01
CA ASP A 407 25.57 5.85 -19.31
C ASP A 407 25.35 7.36 -19.19
N GLU A 408 25.87 8.13 -20.15
CA GLU A 408 25.80 9.62 -20.16
C GLU A 408 24.36 10.14 -20.09
N SER A 409 23.46 9.52 -20.86
CA SER A 409 22.03 9.79 -20.82
C SER A 409 21.22 8.58 -21.27
N ALA A 410 20.02 8.40 -20.72
CA ALA A 410 19.07 7.38 -21.14
C ALA A 410 17.65 7.93 -21.13
N GLU A 411 16.81 7.46 -22.05
CA GLU A 411 15.38 7.75 -22.07
C GLU A 411 14.61 6.61 -21.42
N VAL A 412 13.75 6.99 -20.48
CA VAL A 412 12.98 6.03 -19.69
C VAL A 412 11.52 6.43 -19.60
N GLU A 413 10.65 5.43 -19.57
CA GLU A 413 9.21 5.60 -19.38
C GLU A 413 8.85 5.30 -17.92
N GLN A 414 8.15 6.23 -17.26
CA GLN A 414 7.76 6.13 -15.85
C GLN A 414 6.25 5.97 -15.65
N SER A 415 5.53 5.47 -16.65
CA SER A 415 4.06 5.35 -16.67
C SER A 415 3.50 4.53 -15.50
N LEU A 416 4.24 3.51 -15.03
CA LEU A 416 3.88 2.69 -13.87
C LEU A 416 3.90 3.45 -12.54
N LEU A 417 4.76 4.47 -12.38
CA LEU A 417 4.93 5.21 -11.12
C LEU A 417 4.24 6.58 -11.15
N THR A 418 4.19 7.22 -12.31
CA THR A 418 3.73 8.61 -12.48
C THR A 418 2.45 8.74 -13.29
N GLY A 419 2.06 7.68 -14.03
CA GLY A 419 0.91 7.72 -14.95
C GLY A 419 1.15 8.50 -16.25
N GLU A 420 2.30 9.16 -16.39
CA GLU A 420 2.68 9.92 -17.58
C GLU A 420 3.39 8.97 -18.58
N PHE A 421 2.94 8.98 -19.84
CA PHE A 421 3.48 8.13 -20.91
C PHE A 421 4.62 8.80 -21.70
N GLU A 422 4.97 10.06 -21.39
CA GLU A 422 6.06 10.74 -22.06
C GLU A 422 7.43 10.22 -21.57
N PRO A 423 8.36 9.86 -22.48
CA PRO A 423 9.72 9.50 -22.13
C PRO A 423 10.42 10.65 -21.41
N VAL A 424 11.04 10.35 -20.27
CA VAL A 424 11.85 11.31 -19.50
C VAL A 424 13.32 10.98 -19.70
N THR A 425 14.11 11.98 -20.09
CA THR A 425 15.56 11.83 -20.21
C THR A 425 16.23 11.91 -18.84
N ARG A 426 17.07 10.92 -18.54
CA ARG A 426 17.86 10.78 -17.31
C ARG A 426 19.34 10.88 -17.63
N LYS A 427 20.12 11.43 -16.70
CA LYS A 427 21.56 11.67 -16.87
C LYS A 427 22.38 10.71 -16.01
N ARG A 428 23.64 10.53 -16.40
CA ARG A 428 24.59 9.72 -15.64
C ARG A 428 24.59 10.07 -14.15
N GLY A 429 24.53 9.04 -13.31
CA GLY A 429 24.49 9.19 -11.86
C GLY A 429 23.09 9.38 -11.26
N ASP A 430 22.05 9.58 -12.07
CA ASP A 430 20.66 9.60 -11.62
C ASP A 430 20.25 8.23 -11.06
N LEU A 431 19.51 8.25 -9.95
CA LEU A 431 18.86 7.07 -9.38
C LEU A 431 17.56 6.79 -10.14
N LEU A 432 17.43 5.59 -10.68
CA LEU A 432 16.24 5.08 -11.34
C LEU A 432 15.58 4.04 -10.44
N LEU A 433 14.28 4.21 -10.24
CA LEU A 433 13.48 3.33 -9.39
C LEU A 433 13.03 2.10 -10.17
N SER A 434 12.90 0.98 -9.48
CA SER A 434 12.29 -0.24 -10.00
C SER A 434 10.91 0.02 -10.66
N GLY A 435 10.59 -0.69 -11.74
CA GLY A 435 9.35 -0.54 -12.52
C GLY A 435 9.44 0.46 -13.68
N VAL A 436 10.50 1.25 -13.75
CA VAL A 436 10.79 2.11 -14.91
C VAL A 436 11.11 1.25 -16.13
N LYS A 437 10.53 1.59 -17.28
CA LYS A 437 10.79 0.89 -18.55
C LYS A 437 11.86 1.62 -19.36
N SER A 438 12.77 0.86 -19.92
CA SER A 438 13.78 1.42 -20.82
C SER A 438 13.21 1.65 -22.21
N ILE A 439 13.50 2.79 -22.82
CA ILE A 439 13.27 2.99 -24.27
C ILE A 439 14.47 2.48 -25.07
N GLY A 440 15.68 2.68 -24.55
CA GLY A 440 16.95 2.28 -25.18
C GLY A 440 17.65 1.13 -24.46
N GLU A 441 18.85 0.76 -24.92
CA GLU A 441 19.75 -0.07 -24.12
C GLU A 441 20.48 0.84 -23.12
N MET A 442 20.60 0.38 -21.87
CA MET A 442 21.26 1.17 -20.83
C MET A 442 21.94 0.30 -19.77
N LYS A 443 23.10 0.78 -19.29
CA LYS A 443 23.89 0.17 -18.21
C LYS A 443 23.63 0.85 -16.88
N LEU A 444 23.43 0.02 -15.88
CA LEU A 444 22.92 0.43 -14.58
C LEU A 444 23.68 -0.29 -13.48
N LYS A 445 23.96 0.40 -12.38
CA LYS A 445 24.55 -0.20 -11.18
C LYS A 445 23.48 -0.38 -10.12
N VAL A 446 23.30 -1.59 -9.61
CA VAL A 446 22.35 -1.89 -8.54
C VAL A 446 22.73 -1.09 -7.29
N GLU A 447 21.79 -0.30 -6.77
CA GLU A 447 21.96 0.45 -5.53
C GLU A 447 21.16 -0.21 -4.39
N ARG A 448 19.95 -0.68 -4.69
CA ARG A 448 19.13 -1.48 -3.77
C ARG A 448 18.59 -2.71 -4.49
N PRO A 449 18.75 -3.91 -3.92
CA PRO A 449 18.22 -5.15 -4.49
C PRO A 449 16.69 -5.17 -4.51
N GLY A 450 16.11 -6.11 -5.25
CA GLY A 450 14.66 -6.12 -5.56
C GLY A 450 13.75 -6.12 -4.33
N ASP A 451 14.11 -6.85 -3.28
CA ASP A 451 13.43 -6.91 -1.98
C ASP A 451 13.38 -5.55 -1.25
N GLN A 452 14.40 -4.71 -1.46
CA GLN A 452 14.57 -3.40 -0.83
C GLN A 452 14.23 -2.22 -1.76
N SER A 453 13.80 -2.52 -2.99
CA SER A 453 13.47 -1.52 -4.00
C SER A 453 12.26 -0.66 -3.60
N ALA A 454 12.21 0.57 -4.12
CA ALA A 454 11.10 1.47 -3.84
C ALA A 454 9.74 0.90 -4.29
N LEU A 455 9.68 0.22 -5.45
CA LEU A 455 8.44 -0.41 -5.90
C LEU A 455 8.03 -1.56 -4.98
N ARG A 456 8.98 -2.36 -4.49
CA ARG A 456 8.69 -3.45 -3.56
C ARG A 456 8.15 -2.92 -2.23
N GLN A 457 8.71 -1.82 -1.72
CA GLN A 457 8.17 -1.14 -0.54
C GLN A 457 6.76 -0.60 -0.78
N ILE A 458 6.50 0.01 -1.94
CA ILE A 458 5.15 0.44 -2.34
C ILE A 458 4.18 -0.74 -2.41
N GLN A 459 4.59 -1.87 -2.99
CA GLN A 459 3.78 -3.09 -3.07
C GLN A 459 3.51 -3.69 -1.69
N ASN A 460 4.51 -3.74 -0.81
CA ASN A 460 4.37 -4.24 0.55
C ASN A 460 3.39 -3.36 1.33
N MET A 461 3.56 -2.03 1.32
CA MET A 461 2.60 -1.10 1.91
C MET A 461 1.19 -1.28 1.30
N ALA A 462 1.10 -1.48 -0.02
CA ALA A 462 -0.18 -1.68 -0.69
C ALA A 462 -0.91 -2.95 -0.22
N SER A 463 -0.14 -4.03 -0.03
CA SER A 463 -0.60 -5.32 0.45
C SER A 463 -0.94 -5.27 1.95
N GLU A 464 -0.07 -4.70 2.78
CA GLU A 464 -0.24 -4.55 4.23
C GLU A 464 -1.50 -3.77 4.59
N SER A 465 -1.78 -2.65 3.91
CA SER A 465 -2.95 -1.83 4.25
C SER A 465 -4.28 -2.54 4.03
N LEU A 466 -4.34 -3.44 3.05
CA LEU A 466 -5.53 -4.26 2.75
C LEU A 466 -5.63 -5.48 3.68
N ASN A 467 -4.50 -5.88 4.27
CA ASN A 467 -4.43 -6.94 5.26
C ASN A 467 -4.65 -6.45 6.69
N ASP A 468 -4.62 -5.16 6.98
CA ASP A 468 -5.02 -4.69 8.30
C ASP A 468 -6.54 -4.56 8.46
N SER A 469 -7.04 -4.93 9.65
CA SER A 469 -8.44 -4.80 10.01
C SER A 469 -8.68 -3.46 10.73
N PRO A 470 -9.47 -2.53 10.15
CA PRO A 470 -9.66 -1.21 10.72
C PRO A 470 -10.43 -1.26 12.04
N ARG A 471 -10.28 -0.21 12.88
CA ARG A 471 -10.90 -0.12 14.21
C ARG A 471 -12.43 -0.32 14.17
N SER A 472 -13.09 0.23 13.16
CA SER A 472 -14.54 0.04 12.98
C SER A 472 -14.92 -1.43 12.71
N GLN A 473 -14.09 -2.18 11.99
CA GLN A 473 -14.32 -3.60 11.74
C GLN A 473 -14.21 -4.41 13.04
N LYS A 474 -13.14 -4.23 13.81
CA LYS A 474 -12.96 -4.90 15.12
C LYS A 474 -14.15 -4.65 16.07
N PHE A 475 -14.67 -3.42 16.07
CA PHE A 475 -15.88 -3.09 16.83
C PHE A 475 -17.14 -3.81 16.32
N ALA A 476 -17.38 -3.82 15.00
CA ALA A 476 -18.53 -4.50 14.42
C ALA A 476 -18.49 -6.02 14.68
N GLU A 477 -17.31 -6.63 14.63
CA GLU A 477 -17.11 -8.04 14.96
C GLU A 477 -17.42 -8.34 16.43
N MET A 478 -17.00 -7.47 17.35
CA MET A 478 -17.36 -7.58 18.76
C MET A 478 -18.87 -7.47 18.98
N ALA A 479 -19.50 -6.46 18.38
CA ALA A 479 -20.95 -6.24 18.48
C ALA A 479 -21.74 -7.42 17.91
N GLY A 480 -21.29 -8.01 16.80
CA GLY A 480 -21.93 -9.16 16.16
C GLY A 480 -22.05 -10.38 17.07
N ARG A 481 -21.03 -10.66 17.90
CA ARG A 481 -21.05 -11.81 18.82
C ARG A 481 -22.11 -11.67 19.91
N TYR A 482 -22.17 -10.50 20.55
CA TYR A 482 -23.20 -10.22 21.56
C TYR A 482 -24.61 -10.22 20.95
N PHE A 483 -24.73 -9.69 19.72
CA PHE A 483 -25.98 -9.68 18.99
C PHE A 483 -26.50 -11.09 18.68
N VAL A 484 -25.63 -12.04 18.26
CA VAL A 484 -26.02 -13.44 18.05
C VAL A 484 -26.52 -14.07 19.35
N GLY A 485 -25.84 -13.85 20.48
CA GLY A 485 -26.28 -14.35 21.79
C GLY A 485 -27.63 -13.79 22.20
N PHE A 486 -27.85 -12.48 22.02
CA PHE A 486 -29.13 -11.82 22.27
C PHE A 486 -30.27 -12.42 21.42
N VAL A 487 -30.04 -12.64 20.13
CA VAL A 487 -31.03 -13.21 19.22
C VAL A 487 -31.39 -14.65 19.59
N LEU A 488 -30.41 -15.48 19.98
CA LEU A 488 -30.68 -16.84 20.43
C LEU A 488 -31.56 -16.85 21.68
N LEU A 489 -31.28 -15.99 22.66
CA LEU A 489 -32.12 -15.83 23.85
C LEU A 489 -33.52 -15.32 23.49
N ALA A 490 -33.62 -14.35 22.58
CA ALA A 490 -34.90 -13.86 22.08
C ALA A 490 -35.70 -14.95 21.35
N GLY A 491 -35.04 -15.83 20.60
CA GLY A 491 -35.65 -16.99 19.95
C GLY A 491 -36.21 -17.99 20.94
N ILE A 492 -35.47 -18.30 22.01
CA ILE A 492 -35.96 -19.15 23.10
C ILE A 492 -37.17 -18.51 23.78
N ALA A 493 -37.11 -17.20 24.09
CA ALA A 493 -38.22 -16.48 24.68
C ALA A 493 -39.46 -16.45 23.78
N ALA A 494 -39.27 -16.21 22.48
CA ALA A 494 -40.34 -16.20 21.48
C ALA A 494 -41.01 -17.57 21.38
N PHE A 495 -40.22 -18.66 21.37
CA PHE A 495 -40.73 -20.02 21.36
C PHE A 495 -41.66 -20.28 22.55
N PHE A 496 -41.21 -20.00 23.78
CA PHE A 496 -42.03 -20.26 24.97
C PHE A 496 -43.29 -19.37 25.03
N TYR A 497 -43.16 -18.10 24.64
CA TYR A 497 -44.29 -17.16 24.61
C TYR A 497 -45.38 -17.62 23.64
N HIS A 498 -45.02 -17.92 22.39
CA HIS A 498 -45.98 -18.36 21.38
C HIS A 498 -46.47 -19.79 21.60
N TYR A 499 -45.67 -20.64 22.23
CA TYR A 499 -46.10 -21.99 22.61
C TYR A 499 -47.28 -21.94 23.60
N GLN A 500 -47.23 -21.00 24.56
CA GLN A 500 -48.31 -20.83 25.54
C GLN A 500 -49.59 -20.25 24.94
N ILE A 501 -49.48 -19.41 23.90
CA ILE A 501 -50.62 -18.66 23.35
C ILE A 501 -51.24 -19.37 22.13
N SER A 502 -50.40 -19.79 21.19
CA SER A 502 -50.80 -20.21 19.83
C SER A 502 -50.45 -21.67 19.52
N GLY A 503 -49.74 -22.35 20.42
CA GLY A 503 -49.34 -23.75 20.27
C GLY A 503 -47.99 -23.97 19.55
N LEU A 504 -47.65 -25.24 19.33
CA LEU A 504 -46.32 -25.65 18.88
C LEU A 504 -45.97 -25.20 17.46
N SER A 505 -46.92 -25.27 16.53
CA SER A 505 -46.68 -24.91 15.12
C SER A 505 -46.28 -23.44 14.97
N GLU A 506 -47.05 -22.53 15.56
CA GLU A 506 -46.82 -21.10 15.48
C GLU A 506 -45.51 -20.72 16.20
N ALA A 507 -45.24 -21.30 17.37
CA ALA A 507 -44.01 -21.07 18.12
C ALA A 507 -42.75 -21.41 17.30
N ILE A 508 -42.78 -22.51 16.56
CA ILE A 508 -41.67 -22.93 15.71
C ILE A 508 -41.46 -21.95 14.56
N ILE A 509 -42.54 -21.54 13.89
CA ILE A 509 -42.46 -20.62 12.74
C ILE A 509 -41.89 -19.27 13.18
N VAL A 510 -42.42 -18.71 14.27
CA VAL A 510 -41.93 -17.42 14.81
C VAL A 510 -40.45 -17.51 15.19
N THR A 511 -40.05 -18.61 15.85
CA THR A 511 -38.65 -18.83 16.24
C THR A 511 -37.75 -18.92 15.02
N VAL A 512 -38.12 -19.73 14.02
CA VAL A 512 -37.36 -19.89 12.76
C VAL A 512 -37.25 -18.55 12.03
N THR A 513 -38.37 -17.81 11.87
CA THR A 513 -38.38 -16.49 11.26
C THR A 513 -37.43 -15.56 11.99
N LEU A 514 -37.50 -15.48 13.32
CA LEU A 514 -36.68 -14.59 14.11
C LEU A 514 -35.18 -14.90 13.93
N LEU A 515 -34.80 -16.18 13.98
CA LEU A 515 -33.41 -16.60 13.80
C LEU A 515 -32.87 -16.28 12.39
N ILE A 516 -33.69 -16.40 11.35
CA ILE A 516 -33.29 -16.11 9.96
C ILE A 516 -33.22 -14.60 9.71
N VAL A 517 -34.26 -13.85 10.10
CA VAL A 517 -34.32 -12.38 9.94
C VAL A 517 -33.14 -11.70 10.62
N ALA A 518 -32.70 -12.27 11.74
CA ALA A 518 -31.61 -11.75 12.53
C ALA A 518 -30.22 -11.90 11.90
N CYS A 519 -30.02 -12.57 10.75
CA CYS A 519 -28.64 -12.68 10.21
C CYS A 519 -28.03 -11.28 9.99
N PRO A 520 -26.93 -10.92 10.68
CA PRO A 520 -26.26 -9.64 10.47
C PRO A 520 -25.33 -9.71 9.24
N CYS A 521 -25.78 -10.37 8.17
CA CYS A 521 -25.06 -10.58 6.93
C CYS A 521 -24.62 -9.23 6.32
N ALA A 522 -25.52 -8.24 6.29
CA ALA A 522 -25.23 -6.87 5.83
C ALA A 522 -24.20 -6.12 6.70
N LEU A 523 -24.18 -6.38 8.02
CA LEU A 523 -23.30 -5.71 8.97
C LEU A 523 -21.82 -6.06 8.74
N ASN A 524 -21.53 -7.34 8.46
CA ASN A 524 -20.15 -7.79 8.25
C ASN A 524 -19.57 -7.33 6.91
N LEU A 525 -20.43 -7.02 5.95
CA LEU A 525 -20.04 -6.50 4.63
C LEU A 525 -19.90 -4.98 4.60
N ALA A 526 -20.66 -4.28 5.45
CA ALA A 526 -20.79 -2.84 5.47
C ALA A 526 -19.46 -2.08 5.53
N ILE A 527 -18.58 -2.51 6.43
CA ILE A 527 -17.29 -1.87 6.68
C ILE A 527 -16.24 -2.28 5.63
N PRO A 528 -15.88 -3.58 5.48
CA PRO A 528 -14.78 -3.97 4.60
C PRO A 528 -15.03 -3.58 3.14
N THR A 529 -16.28 -3.59 2.66
CA THR A 529 -16.58 -3.23 1.27
C THR A 529 -16.36 -1.74 1.01
N ALA A 530 -16.86 -0.87 1.89
CA ALA A 530 -16.64 0.58 1.79
C ALA A 530 -15.16 0.94 2.00
N PHE A 531 -14.51 0.25 2.95
CA PHE A 531 -13.10 0.45 3.28
C PHE A 531 -12.19 0.11 2.08
N ILE A 532 -12.34 -1.08 1.51
CA ILE A 532 -11.58 -1.53 0.34
C ILE A 532 -11.81 -0.59 -0.85
N ALA A 533 -13.06 -0.17 -1.10
CA ALA A 533 -13.35 0.81 -2.15
C ALA A 533 -12.65 2.16 -1.92
N GLY A 534 -12.54 2.60 -0.66
CA GLY A 534 -11.81 3.80 -0.26
C GLY A 534 -10.30 3.68 -0.51
N ILE A 535 -9.69 2.58 -0.07
CA ILE A 535 -8.26 2.30 -0.27
C ILE A 535 -7.93 2.22 -1.76
N GLN A 536 -8.72 1.50 -2.55
CA GLN A 536 -8.54 1.43 -4.00
C GLN A 536 -8.56 2.80 -4.67
N ARG A 537 -9.50 3.66 -4.27
CA ARG A 537 -9.61 5.02 -4.80
C ARG A 537 -8.40 5.88 -4.44
N SER A 538 -7.88 5.75 -3.22
CA SER A 538 -6.65 6.40 -2.80
C SER A 538 -5.46 5.94 -3.64
N TYR A 539 -5.31 4.63 -3.86
CA TYR A 539 -4.24 4.10 -4.72
C TYR A 539 -4.33 4.60 -6.16
N SER A 540 -5.52 4.57 -6.77
CA SER A 540 -5.73 5.14 -8.12
C SER A 540 -5.47 6.64 -8.20
N SER A 541 -5.37 7.34 -7.06
CA SER A 541 -5.04 8.76 -6.98
C SER A 541 -3.58 9.03 -6.54
N GLY A 542 -2.74 7.99 -6.44
CA GLY A 542 -1.35 8.10 -6.00
C GLY A 542 -1.15 8.30 -4.49
N ILE A 543 -2.13 7.89 -3.68
CA ILE A 543 -2.09 7.99 -2.20
C ILE A 543 -1.97 6.58 -1.63
N LEU A 544 -0.87 6.30 -0.95
CA LEU A 544 -0.61 5.01 -0.34
C LEU A 544 -0.71 5.09 1.19
N TYR A 545 -1.41 4.14 1.81
CA TYR A 545 -1.38 3.94 3.26
C TYR A 545 -0.53 2.71 3.55
N ARG A 546 0.28 2.76 4.62
CA ARG A 546 0.98 1.58 5.16
C ARG A 546 0.00 0.63 5.84
N ASN A 547 -0.90 1.20 6.63
CA ASN A 547 -1.86 0.47 7.43
C ASN A 547 -3.26 1.04 7.18
N GLY A 548 -4.26 0.16 7.10
CA GLY A 548 -5.64 0.53 6.83
C GLY A 548 -6.30 1.44 7.88
N GLN A 549 -5.88 1.38 9.14
CA GLN A 549 -6.31 2.26 10.22
C GLN A 549 -6.08 3.74 9.91
N HIS A 550 -5.01 4.08 9.19
CA HIS A 550 -4.67 5.47 8.90
C HIS A 550 -5.72 6.17 8.02
N LEU A 551 -6.47 5.43 7.19
CA LEU A 551 -7.60 6.00 6.46
C LEU A 551 -8.70 6.49 7.42
N GLU A 552 -8.97 5.77 8.52
CA GLU A 552 -9.92 6.22 9.54
C GLU A 552 -9.39 7.42 10.33
N THR A 553 -8.10 7.40 10.70
CA THR A 553 -7.43 8.51 11.39
C THR A 553 -7.54 9.79 10.55
N VAL A 554 -7.20 9.73 9.26
CA VAL A 554 -7.34 10.88 8.35
C VAL A 554 -8.78 11.39 8.28
N ALA A 555 -9.76 10.48 8.27
CA ALA A 555 -11.18 10.87 8.19
C ALA A 555 -11.68 11.62 9.44
N ARG A 556 -11.04 11.42 10.58
CA ARG A 556 -11.41 11.97 11.90
C ARG A 556 -10.53 13.14 12.33
N ALA A 557 -9.30 13.19 11.83
CA ALA A 557 -8.32 14.23 12.13
C ALA A 557 -8.88 15.64 11.98
N ARG A 558 -8.48 16.48 12.93
CA ARG A 558 -8.88 17.90 13.03
C ARG A 558 -7.69 18.84 13.15
N HIS A 559 -6.52 18.33 13.55
CA HIS A 559 -5.29 19.11 13.62
C HIS A 559 -4.34 18.62 12.53
N ILE A 560 -3.90 19.52 11.65
CA ILE A 560 -2.91 19.24 10.62
C ILE A 560 -1.70 20.11 10.89
N ILE A 561 -0.57 19.45 11.07
CA ILE A 561 0.72 20.06 11.34
C ILE A 561 1.58 19.89 10.09
N PHE A 562 2.10 21.00 9.58
CA PHE A 562 2.99 21.02 8.42
C PHE A 562 4.41 21.32 8.89
N ASP A 563 5.37 20.54 8.42
CA ASP A 563 6.71 21.07 8.29
C ASP A 563 6.76 22.11 7.17
N LYS A 564 7.67 23.07 7.27
CA LYS A 564 7.84 24.07 6.21
C LYS A 564 8.65 23.52 5.04
N THR A 565 9.84 23.00 5.31
CA THR A 565 10.89 22.75 4.31
C THR A 565 10.63 21.43 3.60
N GLY A 566 10.61 21.44 2.26
CA GLY A 566 10.30 20.26 1.44
C GLY A 566 8.82 19.84 1.44
N THR A 567 8.00 20.44 2.31
CA THR A 567 6.58 20.15 2.49
C THR A 567 5.70 21.26 1.91
N LEU A 568 5.68 22.45 2.52
CA LEU A 568 4.98 23.62 1.96
C LEU A 568 5.83 24.31 0.89
N THR A 569 7.14 24.13 0.97
CA THR A 569 8.09 24.58 -0.02
C THR A 569 8.47 23.46 -0.98
N SER A 570 8.96 23.84 -2.16
CA SER A 570 9.34 22.92 -3.23
C SER A 570 10.79 22.40 -3.11
N GLY A 571 11.54 22.87 -2.11
CA GLY A 571 12.98 22.59 -1.96
C GLY A 571 13.83 23.29 -3.03
N ARG A 572 13.23 24.22 -3.78
CA ARG A 572 13.92 25.01 -4.81
C ARG A 572 14.25 26.37 -4.23
N MET A 573 15.53 26.70 -4.25
CA MET A 573 16.00 28.02 -3.83
C MET A 573 15.65 29.04 -4.90
N GLU A 574 15.06 30.16 -4.49
CA GLU A 574 14.78 31.32 -5.32
C GLU A 574 15.39 32.58 -4.71
N ILE A 575 15.78 33.53 -5.56
CA ILE A 575 16.30 34.83 -5.14
C ILE A 575 15.10 35.78 -4.99
N ALA A 576 14.69 36.05 -3.75
CA ALA A 576 13.59 36.99 -3.45
C ALA A 576 14.03 38.43 -3.67
N GLU A 577 15.15 38.80 -3.04
CA GLU A 577 15.61 40.18 -2.97
C GLU A 577 17.08 40.26 -3.35
N THR A 578 17.41 41.29 -4.11
CA THR A 578 18.77 41.62 -4.54
C THR A 578 19.10 43.02 -4.08
N TYR A 579 20.22 43.16 -3.37
CA TYR A 579 20.77 44.43 -2.93
C TYR A 579 22.07 44.68 -3.69
N ILE A 580 22.19 45.83 -4.35
CA ILE A 580 23.32 46.13 -5.25
C ILE A 580 23.96 47.44 -4.82
N ALA A 581 25.29 47.51 -4.87
CA ALA A 581 26.03 48.74 -4.61
C ALA A 581 25.70 49.81 -5.68
N PRO A 582 25.46 51.08 -5.29
CA PRO A 582 24.95 52.13 -6.19
C PRO A 582 25.95 52.56 -7.28
N ASP A 583 27.25 52.33 -7.07
CA ASP A 583 28.32 52.85 -7.94
C ASP A 583 28.57 52.01 -9.21
N LEU A 584 27.82 50.92 -9.39
CA LEU A 584 28.07 49.90 -10.41
C LEU A 584 26.75 49.45 -11.07
N ASP A 585 26.85 49.08 -12.34
CA ASP A 585 25.69 48.60 -13.10
C ASP A 585 25.13 47.28 -12.54
N ALA A 586 23.83 47.29 -12.25
CA ALA A 586 23.10 46.20 -11.63
C ALA A 586 23.07 44.93 -12.50
N ASP A 587 22.84 45.11 -13.79
CA ASP A 587 22.75 44.01 -14.76
C ASP A 587 24.12 43.33 -14.93
N THR A 588 25.19 44.12 -14.95
CA THR A 588 26.57 43.62 -14.98
C THR A 588 26.90 42.76 -13.75
N LEU A 589 26.59 43.22 -12.53
CA LEU A 589 26.87 42.46 -11.30
C LEU A 589 26.04 41.17 -11.18
N CYS A 590 24.78 41.20 -11.62
CA CYS A 590 23.93 40.02 -11.67
C CYS A 590 24.39 39.03 -12.73
N SER A 591 24.83 39.53 -13.91
CA SER A 591 25.43 38.72 -14.98
C SER A 591 26.70 38.01 -14.52
N ILE A 592 27.61 38.70 -13.83
CA ILE A 592 28.82 38.11 -13.24
C ILE A 592 28.45 37.00 -12.26
N SER A 593 27.52 37.27 -11.34
CA SER A 593 27.11 36.31 -10.31
C SER A 593 26.50 35.05 -10.93
N ARG A 594 25.61 35.21 -11.91
CA ARG A 594 25.04 34.10 -12.69
C ARG A 594 26.13 33.30 -13.40
N SER A 595 27.05 33.97 -14.08
CA SER A 595 28.13 33.31 -14.82
C SER A 595 29.12 32.58 -13.91
N MET A 596 29.40 33.08 -12.71
CA MET A 596 30.23 32.40 -11.73
C MET A 596 29.55 31.11 -11.25
N GLU A 597 28.26 31.16 -10.92
CA GLU A 597 27.51 29.97 -10.49
C GLU A 597 27.38 28.92 -11.61
N SER A 598 26.90 29.31 -12.80
CA SER A 598 26.76 28.40 -13.94
C SER A 598 28.10 27.85 -14.45
N GLY A 599 29.16 28.67 -14.40
CA GLY A 599 30.50 28.28 -14.86
C GLY A 599 31.25 27.35 -13.91
N SER A 600 30.76 27.19 -12.67
CA SER A 600 31.43 26.39 -11.64
C SER A 600 31.43 24.88 -11.91
N GLY A 601 30.53 24.41 -12.78
CA GLY A 601 30.32 22.98 -13.04
C GLY A 601 29.63 22.23 -11.89
N ILE A 602 29.14 22.94 -10.87
CA ILE A 602 28.55 22.36 -9.65
C ILE A 602 27.03 22.32 -9.77
N GLN A 603 26.43 21.22 -9.37
CA GLN A 603 24.98 21.09 -9.26
C GLN A 603 24.56 21.41 -7.83
N HIS A 604 24.33 22.70 -7.55
CA HIS A 604 23.83 23.18 -6.25
C HIS A 604 22.48 23.91 -6.43
N PRO A 605 21.50 23.80 -5.51
CA PRO A 605 20.19 24.47 -5.63
C PRO A 605 20.28 25.98 -5.87
N VAL A 606 21.32 26.63 -5.33
CA VAL A 606 21.63 28.04 -5.54
C VAL A 606 21.93 28.36 -7.01
N VAL A 607 22.68 27.52 -7.73
CA VAL A 607 23.04 27.77 -9.14
C VAL A 607 21.79 27.95 -9.97
N ARG A 608 20.81 27.07 -9.76
CA ARG A 608 19.52 27.13 -10.45
C ARG A 608 18.73 28.40 -10.11
N ALA A 609 18.86 28.91 -8.89
CA ALA A 609 18.24 30.17 -8.48
C ALA A 609 18.78 31.36 -9.30
N PHE A 610 20.10 31.44 -9.47
CA PHE A 610 20.76 32.46 -10.29
C PHE A 610 20.43 32.29 -11.79
N GLU A 611 20.46 31.06 -12.31
CA GLU A 611 20.11 30.78 -13.71
C GLU A 611 18.68 31.17 -14.03
N THR A 612 17.73 30.90 -13.13
CA THR A 612 16.32 31.19 -13.35
C THR A 612 16.04 32.69 -13.22
N ARG A 613 16.52 33.33 -12.14
CA ARG A 613 16.23 34.76 -11.88
C ARG A 613 16.86 35.68 -12.91
N PHE A 614 18.08 35.36 -13.34
CA PHE A 614 18.87 36.20 -14.23
C PHE A 614 18.98 35.63 -15.64
N ALA A 615 18.08 34.72 -16.04
CA ALA A 615 18.03 34.07 -17.36
C ALA A 615 18.08 35.07 -18.54
N HIS A 616 17.47 36.24 -18.36
CA HIS A 616 17.39 37.32 -19.34
C HIS A 616 18.71 38.09 -19.54
N LEU A 617 19.65 37.98 -18.60
CA LEU A 617 20.95 38.66 -18.68
C LEU A 617 21.95 37.87 -19.52
N LYS A 618 22.91 38.57 -20.13
CA LYS A 618 23.97 37.95 -20.94
C LYS A 618 24.85 37.06 -20.08
N GLN A 619 25.19 35.87 -20.55
CA GLN A 619 26.12 34.98 -19.86
C GLN A 619 27.56 35.28 -20.32
N ILE A 620 28.40 35.67 -19.37
CA ILE A 620 29.83 35.86 -19.55
C ILE A 620 30.53 34.50 -19.42
N SER A 621 31.41 34.17 -20.36
CA SER A 621 32.23 32.96 -20.28
C SER A 621 33.53 33.27 -19.54
N PHE A 622 33.84 32.46 -18.52
CA PHE A 622 35.08 32.56 -17.76
C PHE A 622 35.97 31.36 -18.08
N PRO A 623 37.29 31.55 -18.28
CA PRO A 623 38.23 30.44 -18.37
C PRO A 623 38.15 29.59 -17.09
N PRO A 624 38.12 28.24 -17.19
CA PRO A 624 38.01 27.36 -16.03
C PRO A 624 39.13 27.57 -15.00
N GLU A 625 40.31 27.98 -15.48
CA GLU A 625 41.51 28.27 -14.71
C GLU A 625 41.31 29.40 -13.68
N ASN A 626 40.38 30.32 -13.98
CA ASN A 626 40.16 31.53 -13.20
C ASN A 626 39.01 31.39 -12.21
N LEU A 627 38.15 30.39 -12.36
CA LEU A 627 37.01 30.15 -11.48
C LEU A 627 37.28 28.94 -10.59
N LYS A 628 37.48 29.18 -9.30
CA LYS A 628 37.76 28.13 -8.32
C LYS A 628 36.64 28.01 -7.30
N TYR A 629 36.10 26.81 -7.16
CA TYR A 629 35.18 26.48 -6.08
C TYR A 629 35.91 26.06 -4.81
N LEU A 630 35.41 26.57 -3.68
CA LEU A 630 35.83 26.19 -2.34
C LEU A 630 34.64 25.59 -1.59
N PRO A 631 34.62 24.27 -1.33
CA PRO A 631 33.56 23.61 -0.58
C PRO A 631 33.27 24.30 0.75
N GLY A 632 31.99 24.53 1.05
CA GLY A 632 31.53 25.18 2.28
C GLY A 632 31.78 26.69 2.38
N LYS A 633 32.36 27.32 1.35
CA LYS A 633 32.62 28.77 1.30
C LYS A 633 31.89 29.44 0.14
N GLY A 634 32.24 29.05 -1.09
CA GLY A 634 31.73 29.67 -2.31
C GLY A 634 32.72 29.59 -3.49
N LEU A 635 32.61 30.54 -4.41
CA LEU A 635 33.36 30.65 -5.64
C LEU A 635 34.33 31.84 -5.58
N ILE A 636 35.51 31.66 -6.17
CA ILE A 636 36.52 32.71 -6.38
C ILE A 636 36.72 32.85 -7.88
N LEU A 637 36.56 34.06 -8.40
CA LEU A 637 36.93 34.42 -9.76
C LEU A 637 38.18 35.33 -9.71
N ARG A 638 39.29 34.81 -10.21
CA ARG A 638 40.53 35.55 -10.38
C ARG A 638 40.45 36.43 -11.62
N LEU A 639 40.70 37.73 -11.44
CA LEU A 639 40.68 38.70 -12.53
C LEU A 639 42.05 38.79 -13.19
N THR A 640 42.13 38.50 -14.49
CA THR A 640 43.24 38.95 -15.34
C THR A 640 42.93 40.35 -15.89
N GLN A 641 43.95 41.13 -16.29
CA GLN A 641 43.73 42.49 -16.85
C GLN A 641 42.79 42.49 -18.07
N GLU A 642 42.80 41.42 -18.87
CA GLU A 642 41.92 41.24 -20.03
C GLU A 642 40.47 40.96 -19.60
N LEU A 643 40.27 40.08 -18.62
CA LEU A 643 38.97 39.75 -18.07
C LEU A 643 38.35 40.97 -17.36
N GLN A 644 39.18 41.78 -16.71
CA GLN A 644 38.77 42.99 -16.01
C GLN A 644 38.22 44.05 -16.98
N ARG A 645 38.87 44.27 -18.13
CA ARG A 645 38.35 45.17 -19.19
C ARG A 645 37.09 44.61 -19.85
N ALA A 646 37.00 43.29 -20.02
CA ALA A 646 35.85 42.64 -20.65
C ALA A 646 34.59 42.67 -19.77
N VAL A 647 34.76 42.64 -18.44
CA VAL A 647 33.66 42.57 -17.46
C VAL A 647 33.20 43.95 -16.98
N MET A 648 34.11 44.93 -16.87
CA MET A 648 33.79 46.26 -16.31
C MET A 648 33.96 47.43 -17.30
N GLY A 649 34.32 47.16 -18.56
CA GLY A 649 34.52 48.20 -19.61
C GLY A 649 35.85 48.96 -19.49
N PRO A 650 36.09 49.98 -20.34
CA PRO A 650 37.28 50.84 -20.25
C PRO A 650 37.22 51.71 -18.99
N MET A 651 38.14 51.47 -18.05
CA MET A 651 38.30 52.23 -16.80
C MET A 651 38.97 53.59 -17.06
N ASP A 652 38.24 54.58 -17.59
CA ASP A 652 38.76 55.95 -17.72
C ASP A 652 38.47 56.84 -16.49
N SER A 653 37.82 56.32 -15.45
CA SER A 653 37.39 57.11 -14.27
C SER A 653 37.70 56.53 -12.89
N MET A 654 38.52 55.48 -12.77
CA MET A 654 38.89 54.89 -11.47
C MET A 654 40.38 55.05 -11.20
N ASP A 655 40.72 55.72 -10.09
CA ASP A 655 42.08 55.90 -9.61
C ASP A 655 42.81 54.55 -9.46
N SER A 656 44.12 54.50 -9.75
CA SER A 656 44.95 53.27 -9.71
C SER A 656 44.97 52.52 -8.35
N LYS A 657 44.46 53.14 -7.27
CA LYS A 657 44.25 52.50 -5.97
C LYS A 657 42.97 51.65 -5.91
N ASP A 658 41.96 51.93 -6.74
CA ASP A 658 40.63 51.31 -6.75
C ASP A 658 40.47 50.15 -7.74
N SER A 659 41.56 49.65 -8.35
CA SER A 659 41.47 48.46 -9.21
C SER A 659 40.85 47.29 -8.42
N PRO A 660 39.70 46.74 -8.83
CA PRO A 660 39.03 45.67 -8.11
C PRO A 660 39.94 44.44 -8.00
N GLY A 661 40.06 43.92 -6.79
CA GLY A 661 40.70 42.63 -6.55
C GLY A 661 39.83 41.47 -7.05
N ASP A 662 40.26 40.24 -6.77
CA ASP A 662 39.49 39.03 -7.12
C ASP A 662 38.03 39.13 -6.64
N PHE A 663 37.11 38.58 -7.44
CA PHE A 663 35.70 38.49 -7.07
C PHE A 663 35.46 37.22 -6.25
N TYR A 664 34.69 37.37 -5.20
CA TYR A 664 34.27 36.30 -4.31
C TYR A 664 32.74 36.27 -4.31
N LEU A 665 32.17 35.09 -4.56
CA LEU A 665 30.74 34.85 -4.49
C LEU A 665 30.49 33.71 -3.51
N GLY A 666 29.84 33.98 -2.38
CA GLY A 666 29.60 32.93 -1.39
C GLY A 666 28.83 33.43 -0.18
N SER A 667 28.78 32.61 0.87
CA SER A 667 27.95 32.93 2.05
C SER A 667 28.41 34.21 2.77
N VAL A 668 27.47 34.92 3.39
CA VAL A 668 27.78 36.10 4.24
C VAL A 668 28.67 35.72 5.44
N LEU A 669 28.60 34.47 5.91
CA LEU A 669 29.52 33.92 6.93
C LEU A 669 30.97 33.91 6.43
N TRP A 670 31.18 33.51 5.18
CA TRP A 670 32.51 33.52 4.58
C TRP A 670 33.04 34.94 4.38
N LEU A 671 32.17 35.89 3.99
CA LEU A 671 32.51 37.32 3.97
C LEU A 671 33.00 37.80 5.35
N LYS A 672 32.30 37.47 6.44
CA LYS A 672 32.68 37.82 7.83
C LYS A 672 34.03 37.21 8.22
N GLN A 673 34.29 35.96 7.82
CA GLN A 673 35.58 35.32 8.03
C GLN A 673 36.71 36.02 7.26
N GLN A 674 36.51 36.32 5.97
CA GLN A 674 37.52 36.99 5.13
C GLN A 674 37.85 38.40 5.65
N ALA A 675 36.86 39.09 6.22
CA ALA A 675 37.01 40.37 6.88
C ALA A 675 37.92 40.30 8.12
N LEU A 676 37.66 39.32 8.97
CA LEU A 676 38.41 39.08 10.20
C LEU A 676 39.88 38.71 9.89
N GLU A 677 40.10 37.80 8.95
CA GLU A 677 41.43 37.35 8.52
C GLU A 677 42.31 38.50 7.99
N ARG A 678 41.70 39.48 7.31
CA ARG A 678 42.42 40.62 6.71
C ARG A 678 42.62 41.81 7.66
N LYS A 679 42.11 41.74 8.90
CA LYS A 679 42.03 42.90 9.82
C LYS A 679 41.40 44.13 9.17
N ALA A 680 40.55 43.90 8.17
CA ALA A 680 39.72 44.93 7.60
C ALA A 680 38.68 45.21 8.69
N GLY A 681 38.73 46.37 9.34
CA GLY A 681 37.77 46.75 10.38
C GLY A 681 36.37 46.86 9.80
N LEU A 682 35.70 45.72 9.61
CA LEU A 682 34.37 45.65 9.03
C LEU A 682 33.35 45.79 10.15
N ASP A 683 32.76 46.96 10.22
CA ASP A 683 31.40 47.08 10.73
C ASP A 683 30.45 46.70 9.58
N LEU A 684 30.03 45.43 9.55
CA LEU A 684 29.14 44.86 8.52
C LEU A 684 27.85 45.72 8.38
N GLU A 685 27.48 46.39 9.47
CA GLU A 685 26.38 47.35 9.55
C GLU A 685 26.63 48.62 8.74
N GLN A 686 27.85 49.16 8.70
CA GLN A 686 28.19 50.31 7.88
C GLN A 686 28.23 49.98 6.39
N ILE A 687 28.69 48.78 6.02
CA ILE A 687 28.76 48.36 4.61
C ILE A 687 27.38 48.06 4.05
N LEU A 688 26.53 47.33 4.77
CA LEU A 688 25.15 47.11 4.36
C LEU A 688 24.34 48.42 4.35
N ARG A 689 24.61 49.35 5.29
CA ARG A 689 24.02 50.71 5.25
C ARG A 689 24.40 51.48 4.00
N LYS A 690 25.64 51.37 3.51
CA LYS A 690 26.07 52.01 2.24
C LYS A 690 25.41 51.38 1.01
N VAL A 691 25.25 50.07 0.96
CA VAL A 691 24.58 49.37 -0.15
C VAL A 691 23.07 49.69 -0.20
N THR A 692 22.43 49.91 0.95
CA THR A 692 20.97 50.20 1.02
C THR A 692 20.58 51.68 0.92
N ARG A 693 21.51 52.65 1.08
CA ARG A 693 21.15 54.06 1.30
C ARG A 693 20.78 54.85 0.04
N GLU A 694 21.21 54.44 -1.16
CA GLU A 694 21.11 55.31 -2.35
C GLU A 694 20.55 54.58 -3.58
N GLY A 695 19.48 53.80 -3.37
CA GLY A 695 18.70 53.19 -4.45
C GLY A 695 17.25 52.84 -4.11
N ALA A 696 16.74 53.20 -2.92
CA ALA A 696 15.40 52.81 -2.47
C ALA A 696 14.51 54.01 -2.15
N ALA A 697 13.27 53.96 -2.65
CA ALA A 697 12.15 54.85 -2.29
C ALA A 697 11.88 54.86 -0.75
N PRO A 698 11.14 55.87 -0.22
CA PRO A 698 11.34 56.45 1.11
C PRO A 698 10.68 55.66 2.25
N GLN A 699 11.21 54.48 2.57
CA GLN A 699 10.96 53.81 3.85
C GLN A 699 12.29 53.30 4.42
N GLY A 700 12.91 54.13 5.27
CA GLY A 700 13.90 53.79 6.30
C GLY A 700 15.08 52.87 5.93
N PRO A 701 16.23 53.40 5.47
CA PRO A 701 17.43 52.60 5.18
C PRO A 701 18.12 51.98 6.42
N ALA A 702 17.93 52.52 7.63
CA ALA A 702 18.57 51.98 8.84
C ALA A 702 17.87 50.74 9.42
N GLU A 703 16.55 50.64 9.27
CA GLU A 703 15.73 49.57 9.83
C GLU A 703 15.91 48.26 9.02
N LYS A 704 15.89 48.36 7.69
CA LYS A 704 16.13 47.27 6.74
C LYS A 704 17.53 46.65 6.84
N VAL A 705 18.56 47.45 7.11
CA VAL A 705 19.94 46.94 7.28
C VAL A 705 20.07 46.14 8.58
N SER A 706 19.47 46.64 9.66
CA SER A 706 19.41 45.88 10.92
C SER A 706 18.64 44.57 10.74
N GLN A 707 17.64 44.55 9.86
CA GLN A 707 16.88 43.35 9.47
C GLN A 707 17.73 42.39 8.65
N ILE A 708 18.45 42.84 7.61
CA ILE A 708 19.34 41.97 6.80
C ILE A 708 20.43 41.36 7.68
N LEU A 709 21.00 42.13 8.61
CA LEU A 709 22.00 41.64 9.57
C LEU A 709 21.41 40.70 10.61
N LYS A 710 20.25 41.02 11.18
CA LYS A 710 19.54 40.12 12.09
C LYS A 710 19.11 38.85 11.37
N VAL A 711 18.70 38.90 10.10
CA VAL A 711 18.36 37.73 9.29
C VAL A 711 19.63 36.91 8.98
N CYS A 712 20.75 37.54 8.64
CA CYS A 712 22.03 36.86 8.39
C CYS A 712 22.69 36.31 9.67
N GLU A 713 22.46 36.92 10.84
CA GLU A 713 23.02 36.49 12.13
C GLU A 713 22.09 35.53 12.89
N ALA A 714 20.76 35.68 12.78
CA ALA A 714 19.77 34.84 13.46
C ALA A 714 19.35 33.62 12.64
N ASN A 715 19.49 33.65 11.31
CA ASN A 715 19.24 32.47 10.48
C ASN A 715 20.54 31.87 9.96
N ARG A 716 20.67 30.58 10.17
CA ARG A 716 21.45 29.68 9.30
C ARG A 716 20.82 29.56 7.89
N GLN A 717 20.30 30.65 7.31
CA GLN A 717 19.73 30.68 5.96
C GLN A 717 20.44 31.64 5.02
N SER A 718 20.18 31.38 3.75
CA SER A 718 21.09 31.40 2.62
C SER A 718 21.19 32.78 1.98
N ALA A 719 21.91 33.71 2.60
CA ALA A 719 22.33 34.93 1.93
C ALA A 719 23.68 34.70 1.22
N ILE A 720 23.75 35.07 -0.05
CA ILE A 720 24.99 35.02 -0.84
C ILE A 720 25.42 36.43 -1.16
N ALA A 721 26.69 36.74 -0.91
CA ALA A 721 27.28 38.02 -1.19
C ALA A 721 28.29 37.89 -2.35
N LEU A 722 28.24 38.84 -3.27
CA LEU A 722 29.30 39.16 -4.21
C LEU A 722 30.16 40.26 -3.61
N PHE A 723 31.46 40.03 -3.46
CA PHE A 723 32.39 41.00 -2.89
C PHE A 723 33.76 40.93 -3.56
N THR A 724 34.52 42.03 -3.50
CA THR A 724 35.93 42.08 -3.89
C THR A 724 36.80 42.27 -2.66
N ALA A 725 37.99 41.67 -2.67
CA ALA A 725 38.95 41.81 -1.59
C ALA A 725 40.35 42.13 -2.15
N LYS A 726 40.99 43.18 -1.60
CA LYS A 726 42.35 43.61 -1.96
C LYS A 726 43.12 44.00 -0.70
N GLU A 727 44.21 43.31 -0.40
CA GLU A 727 45.02 43.50 0.81
C GLU A 727 44.20 43.60 2.11
N LYS A 728 43.99 44.82 2.64
CA LYS A 728 43.25 45.12 3.89
C LYS A 728 41.85 45.71 3.65
N SER A 729 41.35 45.77 2.42
CA SER A 729 40.02 46.29 2.10
C SER A 729 39.11 45.21 1.49
N ILE A 730 37.85 45.19 1.92
CA ILE A 730 36.78 44.37 1.35
C ILE A 730 35.65 45.30 0.95
N ARG A 731 35.16 45.15 -0.27
CA ARG A 731 34.00 45.89 -0.80
C ARG A 731 32.91 44.90 -1.18
N VAL A 732 31.75 45.02 -0.55
CA VAL A 732 30.55 44.25 -0.93
C VAL A 732 29.88 44.93 -2.11
N LEU A 733 29.60 44.16 -3.16
CA LEU A 733 29.06 44.65 -4.42
C LEU A 733 27.59 44.28 -4.59
N ALA A 734 27.21 43.08 -4.18
CA ALA A 734 25.82 42.66 -4.16
C ALA A 734 25.54 41.66 -3.04
N VAL A 735 24.29 41.61 -2.58
CA VAL A 735 23.77 40.59 -1.65
C VAL A 735 22.46 40.05 -2.20
N PHE A 736 22.40 38.73 -2.33
CA PHE A 736 21.26 37.97 -2.82
C PHE A 736 20.65 37.21 -1.66
N LEU A 737 19.41 37.54 -1.30
CA LEU A 737 18.65 36.80 -0.30
C LEU A 737 17.94 35.63 -0.96
N LEU A 738 18.36 34.41 -0.62
CA LEU A 738 17.67 33.22 -1.07
C LEU A 738 16.62 32.78 -0.04
N HIS A 739 15.50 32.30 -0.55
CA HIS A 739 14.51 31.58 0.24
C HIS A 739 14.10 30.31 -0.51
N ASP A 740 13.44 29.42 0.21
CA ASP A 740 12.83 28.24 -0.39
C ASP A 740 11.46 28.63 -0.97
N ALA A 741 11.24 28.32 -2.25
CA ALA A 741 10.04 28.69 -2.98
C ALA A 741 8.84 27.87 -2.51
N LEU A 742 7.70 28.54 -2.27
CA LEU A 742 6.45 27.87 -1.95
C LEU A 742 5.99 26.98 -3.11
N ARG A 743 5.32 25.87 -2.78
CA ARG A 743 4.68 25.07 -3.81
C ARG A 743 3.54 25.87 -4.47
N PRO A 744 3.37 25.79 -5.80
CA PRO A 744 2.39 26.60 -6.51
C PRO A 744 0.95 26.31 -6.08
N ASP A 745 0.67 25.07 -5.64
CA ASP A 745 -0.63 24.63 -5.14
C ASP A 745 -0.81 24.87 -3.62
N ALA A 746 0.20 25.39 -2.91
CA ALA A 746 0.15 25.50 -1.45
C ALA A 746 -1.00 26.37 -0.95
N LYS A 747 -1.12 27.58 -1.52
CA LYS A 747 -2.12 28.57 -1.10
C LYS A 747 -3.55 28.11 -1.39
N GLU A 748 -3.77 27.54 -2.57
CA GLU A 748 -5.09 27.02 -2.98
C GLU A 748 -5.54 25.87 -2.08
N VAL A 749 -4.65 24.91 -1.82
CA VAL A 749 -4.94 23.76 -0.98
C VAL A 749 -5.21 24.16 0.46
N LEU A 750 -4.38 25.05 1.03
CA LEU A 750 -4.58 25.53 2.40
C LEU A 750 -5.87 26.33 2.56
N SER A 751 -6.27 27.10 1.53
CA SER A 751 -7.55 27.82 1.52
C SER A 751 -8.78 26.90 1.46
N SER A 752 -8.62 25.65 1.01
CA SER A 752 -9.70 24.65 0.97
C SER A 752 -10.05 24.10 2.36
N PHE A 753 -9.20 24.32 3.37
CA PHE A 753 -9.47 23.91 4.74
C PHE A 753 -10.33 24.94 5.48
N ASP A 754 -11.57 24.55 5.81
CA ASP A 754 -12.46 25.34 6.68
C ASP A 754 -11.91 25.49 8.11
N SER A 755 -12.54 26.40 8.89
CA SER A 755 -12.36 26.60 10.34
C SER A 755 -12.50 25.34 11.23
N ARG A 756 -12.97 24.24 10.66
CA ARG A 756 -13.04 22.92 11.30
C ARG A 756 -11.67 22.26 11.48
N TYR A 757 -10.65 22.75 10.79
CA TYR A 757 -9.29 22.26 10.89
C TYR A 757 -8.43 23.30 11.59
N ARG A 758 -7.64 22.83 12.54
CA ARG A 758 -6.53 23.61 13.09
C ARG A 758 -5.30 23.33 12.24
N LEU A 759 -4.79 24.37 11.57
CA LEU A 759 -3.57 24.27 10.78
C LEU A 759 -2.42 24.84 11.61
N THR A 760 -1.32 24.10 11.72
CA THR A 760 -0.12 24.56 12.42
C THR A 760 1.12 24.36 11.56
N MET A 761 2.00 25.35 11.53
CA MET A 761 3.30 25.25 10.86
C MET A 761 4.43 25.13 11.88
N LEU A 762 5.31 24.15 11.70
CA LEU A 762 6.54 23.99 12.46
C LEU A 762 7.73 24.26 11.54
N SER A 763 8.70 25.03 12.01
CA SER A 763 9.93 25.29 11.25
C SER A 763 11.12 25.60 12.16
N GLY A 764 12.32 25.27 11.68
CA GLY A 764 13.58 25.67 12.29
C GLY A 764 14.00 27.11 11.95
N ASP A 765 13.29 27.78 11.05
CA ASP A 765 13.64 29.12 10.54
C ASP A 765 13.28 30.25 11.51
N SER A 766 13.74 31.48 11.24
CA SER A 766 13.39 32.66 12.04
C SER A 766 11.89 32.91 12.08
N ARG A 767 11.47 33.45 13.22
CA ARG A 767 10.09 33.88 13.44
C ARG A 767 9.57 34.86 12.40
N GLU A 768 10.42 35.76 11.91
CA GLU A 768 10.03 36.74 10.90
C GLU A 768 9.72 36.09 9.55
N HIS A 769 10.56 35.14 9.11
CA HIS A 769 10.38 34.45 7.83
C HIS A 769 9.18 33.49 7.87
N VAL A 770 9.07 32.70 8.94
CA VAL A 770 7.92 31.81 9.16
C VAL A 770 6.63 32.61 9.27
N GLY A 771 6.65 33.78 9.96
CA GLY A 771 5.50 34.67 10.07
C GLY A 771 5.00 35.17 8.72
N LYS A 772 5.89 35.65 7.83
CA LYS A 772 5.53 36.08 6.47
C LYS A 772 4.88 34.96 5.66
N ILE A 773 5.46 33.75 5.68
CA ILE A 773 4.91 32.59 4.98
C ILE A 773 3.56 32.18 5.58
N SER A 774 3.44 32.22 6.92
CA SER A 774 2.21 31.91 7.63
C SER A 774 1.08 32.86 7.24
N GLU A 775 1.36 34.17 7.11
CA GLU A 775 0.41 35.17 6.64
C GLU A 775 0.03 34.95 5.17
N GLU A 776 0.99 34.67 4.29
CA GLU A 776 0.75 34.41 2.86
C GLU A 776 -0.13 33.17 2.62
N LEU A 777 0.04 32.15 3.45
CA LEU A 777 -0.69 30.88 3.40
C LEU A 777 -1.96 30.86 4.28
N GLY A 778 -2.21 31.90 5.08
CA GLY A 778 -3.37 31.98 5.98
C GLY A 778 -3.33 31.03 7.18
N ILE A 779 -2.15 30.61 7.63
CA ILE A 779 -1.97 29.75 8.81
C ILE A 779 -1.89 30.64 10.06
N GLN A 780 -2.74 30.38 11.06
CA GLN A 780 -2.80 31.20 12.28
C GLN A 780 -1.80 30.76 13.36
N ASP A 781 -1.56 29.46 13.49
CA ASP A 781 -0.64 28.90 14.48
C ASP A 781 0.70 28.54 13.82
N PHE A 782 1.79 29.21 14.19
CA PHE A 782 3.13 28.84 13.73
C PHE A 782 4.16 28.85 14.85
N TYR A 783 5.11 27.93 14.78
CA TYR A 783 6.23 27.82 15.71
C TYR A 783 7.54 27.81 14.92
N ALA A 784 8.33 28.85 15.16
CA ALA A 784 9.62 29.08 14.53
C ALA A 784 10.77 28.62 15.44
N GLN A 785 11.98 28.52 14.87
CA GLN A 785 13.22 28.16 15.57
C GLN A 785 13.12 26.86 16.39
N GLN A 786 12.34 25.88 15.91
CA GLN A 786 12.15 24.60 16.59
C GLN A 786 13.27 23.62 16.22
N SER A 787 13.84 22.98 17.24
CA SER A 787 14.68 21.78 17.09
C SER A 787 13.85 20.53 16.76
N PRO A 788 14.46 19.46 16.19
CA PRO A 788 13.75 18.20 15.94
C PRO A 788 13.07 17.61 17.18
N GLU A 789 13.69 17.68 18.36
CA GLU A 789 13.07 17.19 19.60
C GLU A 789 11.85 18.02 20.00
N GLN A 790 11.92 19.35 19.86
CA GLN A 790 10.80 20.22 20.16
C GLN A 790 9.63 20.01 19.19
N LYS A 791 9.90 19.79 17.89
CA LYS A 791 8.86 19.42 16.93
C LYS A 791 8.16 18.13 17.35
N ARG A 792 8.93 17.09 17.69
CA ARG A 792 8.41 15.80 18.16
C ARG A 792 7.52 15.97 19.39
N ASP A 793 8.00 16.69 20.41
CA ASP A 793 7.29 16.87 21.67
C ASP A 793 6.01 17.68 21.49
N PHE A 794 6.02 18.68 20.60
CA PHE A 794 4.83 19.42 20.21
C PHE A 794 3.79 18.49 19.57
N VAL A 795 4.17 17.72 18.54
CA VAL A 795 3.28 16.78 17.84
C VAL A 795 2.70 15.76 18.81
N LYS A 796 3.52 15.20 19.70
CA LYS A 796 3.08 14.25 20.74
C LYS A 796 2.04 14.87 21.68
N SER A 797 2.26 16.11 22.11
CA SER A 797 1.31 16.82 22.98
C SER A 797 -0.01 17.16 22.27
N ALA A 798 0.03 17.39 20.95
CA ALA A 798 -1.13 17.66 20.12
C ALA A 798 -1.97 16.39 19.88
N SER A 799 -1.32 15.26 19.57
CA SER A 799 -1.95 13.96 19.37
C SER A 799 -2.72 13.47 20.61
N GLN A 800 -2.26 13.81 21.82
CA GLN A 800 -2.99 13.50 23.06
C GLN A 800 -4.33 14.23 23.21
N LYS A 801 -4.51 15.38 22.53
CA LYS A 801 -5.74 16.20 22.64
C LYS A 801 -6.72 15.90 21.51
N THR A 802 -6.20 15.77 20.29
CA THR A 802 -7.00 15.56 19.08
C THR A 802 -6.22 14.72 18.09
N GLU A 803 -6.92 13.94 17.27
CA GLU A 803 -6.27 13.20 16.18
C GLU A 803 -5.53 14.16 15.24
N THR A 804 -4.22 13.98 15.18
CA THR A 804 -3.25 14.89 14.58
C THR A 804 -2.56 14.23 13.39
N LEU A 805 -2.53 14.95 12.26
CA LEU A 805 -1.74 14.57 11.09
C LEU A 805 -0.47 15.42 11.05
N MET A 806 0.69 14.80 10.85
CA MET A 806 1.94 15.49 10.58
C MET A 806 2.29 15.30 9.09
N VAL A 807 2.58 16.38 8.38
CA VAL A 807 2.99 16.36 6.97
C VAL A 807 4.44 16.84 6.89
N GLY A 808 5.32 16.03 6.33
CA GLY A 808 6.76 16.26 6.30
C GLY A 808 7.45 15.66 5.07
N ASP A 809 8.74 15.93 4.90
CA ASP A 809 9.56 15.33 3.83
C ASP A 809 10.07 13.92 4.17
N GLY A 810 9.91 13.47 5.43
CA GLY A 810 10.32 12.15 5.90
C GLY A 810 11.79 12.00 6.27
N ILE A 811 12.64 13.00 5.96
CA ILE A 811 14.09 12.95 6.16
C ILE A 811 14.45 13.63 7.49
N ASN A 812 14.08 14.91 7.65
CA ASN A 812 14.45 15.69 8.83
C ASN A 812 13.43 15.59 9.96
N ASP A 813 12.21 15.18 9.65
CA ASP A 813 11.07 15.17 10.58
C ASP A 813 10.55 13.76 10.89
N SER A 814 11.35 12.72 10.65
CA SER A 814 10.97 11.32 10.88
C SER A 814 10.46 11.07 12.31
N ALA A 815 11.10 11.65 13.32
CA ALA A 815 10.67 11.54 14.71
C ALA A 815 9.34 12.26 14.99
N ALA A 816 9.09 13.40 14.34
CA ALA A 816 7.84 14.14 14.46
C ALA A 816 6.69 13.43 13.74
N LEU A 817 6.95 12.88 12.54
CA LEU A 817 6.01 12.04 11.79
C LEU A 817 5.56 10.83 12.61
N ALA A 818 6.52 10.10 13.21
CA ALA A 818 6.24 8.92 14.03
C ALA A 818 5.50 9.24 15.34
N SER A 819 5.46 10.50 15.78
CA SER A 819 4.77 10.92 17.00
C SER A 819 3.32 11.38 16.75
N ALA A 820 2.92 11.53 15.49
CA ALA A 820 1.56 11.88 15.11
C ALA A 820 0.64 10.64 15.13
N ASP A 821 -0.68 10.85 15.05
CA ASP A 821 -1.62 9.73 14.85
C ASP A 821 -1.52 9.14 13.43
N ALA A 822 -1.07 9.95 12.47
CA ALA A 822 -0.56 9.51 11.18
C ALA A 822 0.45 10.52 10.60
N GLY A 823 1.62 10.04 10.21
CA GLY A 823 2.65 10.78 9.49
C GLY A 823 2.52 10.65 7.97
N ILE A 824 2.54 11.78 7.25
CA ILE A 824 2.40 11.85 5.79
C ILE A 824 3.70 12.36 5.18
N SER A 825 4.21 11.67 4.17
CA SER A 825 5.36 12.13 3.38
C SER A 825 5.10 12.15 1.88
N PHE A 826 5.91 12.95 1.17
CA PHE A 826 5.92 12.99 -0.29
C PHE A 826 7.02 12.07 -0.84
N ALA A 827 6.72 11.32 -1.90
CA ALA A 827 7.68 10.40 -2.53
C ALA A 827 8.88 11.09 -3.20
N GLY A 828 8.87 12.43 -3.33
CA GLY A 828 9.95 13.20 -3.96
C GLY A 828 11.21 13.39 -3.09
N GLY A 829 11.12 13.15 -1.78
CA GLY A 829 12.27 13.12 -0.87
C GLY A 829 12.93 11.75 -0.93
N ALA A 830 14.26 11.70 -1.03
CA ALA A 830 15.11 10.51 -1.14
C ALA A 830 14.53 9.25 -0.47
N GLY A 831 14.78 8.08 -1.06
CA GLY A 831 14.21 6.77 -0.67
C GLY A 831 14.47 6.27 0.77
N LEU A 832 14.92 7.13 1.68
CA LEU A 832 14.87 7.01 3.15
C LEU A 832 13.49 7.42 3.72
N ALA A 833 12.74 8.31 3.05
CA ALA A 833 11.43 8.81 3.49
C ALA A 833 10.31 7.75 3.47
N LEU A 834 10.55 6.61 2.82
CA LEU A 834 9.60 5.49 2.74
C LEU A 834 9.46 4.72 4.05
N ASN A 835 10.49 4.74 4.92
CA ASN A 835 10.50 3.95 6.14
C ASN A 835 9.86 4.68 7.34
N SER A 836 9.80 6.02 7.32
CA SER A 836 9.39 6.84 8.47
C SER A 836 7.93 7.35 8.43
N SER A 837 7.17 7.12 7.35
CA SER A 837 5.81 7.63 7.19
C SER A 837 4.73 6.54 7.14
N ASP A 838 3.56 6.89 7.65
CA ASP A 838 2.36 6.06 7.66
C ASP A 838 1.59 6.13 6.33
N ILE A 839 1.73 7.26 5.64
CA ILE A 839 1.05 7.59 4.40
C ILE A 839 2.04 8.24 3.44
N LEU A 840 2.02 7.80 2.18
CA LEU A 840 2.88 8.30 1.12
C LEU A 840 2.05 8.91 -0.02
N LEU A 841 2.43 10.13 -0.44
CA LEU A 841 1.85 10.82 -1.60
C LEU A 841 2.83 10.74 -2.78
N LEU A 842 2.46 9.98 -3.82
CA LEU A 842 3.35 9.66 -4.95
C LEU A 842 3.57 10.84 -5.91
N ASN A 843 2.53 11.62 -6.23
CA ASN A 843 2.64 12.63 -7.28
C ASN A 843 3.37 13.91 -6.85
N ASN A 844 3.86 13.96 -5.60
CA ASN A 844 4.55 15.12 -5.02
C ASN A 844 3.76 16.45 -5.18
N ARG A 845 2.43 16.40 -5.09
CA ARG A 845 1.53 17.58 -5.12
C ARG A 845 0.87 17.76 -3.76
N LEU A 846 0.80 18.98 -3.24
CA LEU A 846 0.10 19.25 -1.98
C LEU A 846 -1.41 19.02 -2.14
N GLY A 847 -1.96 19.20 -3.36
CA GLY A 847 -3.36 18.91 -3.67
C GLY A 847 -3.81 17.49 -3.35
N ASP A 848 -2.90 16.52 -3.36
CA ASP A 848 -3.24 15.13 -3.03
C ASP A 848 -3.52 14.95 -1.53
N LEU A 849 -3.00 15.83 -0.67
CA LEU A 849 -3.37 15.88 0.76
C LEU A 849 -4.86 16.17 0.93
N TRP A 850 -5.38 17.16 0.20
CA TRP A 850 -6.80 17.48 0.26
C TRP A 850 -7.66 16.36 -0.32
N LYS A 851 -7.28 15.82 -1.48
CA LYS A 851 -7.97 14.66 -2.08
C LYS A 851 -8.01 13.47 -1.12
N MET A 852 -6.91 13.17 -0.44
CA MET A 852 -6.84 12.11 0.56
C MET A 852 -7.88 12.31 1.65
N ILE A 853 -7.96 13.52 2.23
CA ILE A 853 -8.91 13.82 3.30
C ILE A 853 -10.36 13.73 2.81
N VAL A 854 -10.64 14.19 1.59
CA VAL A 854 -11.97 14.07 0.96
C VAL A 854 -12.35 12.59 0.77
N ILE A 855 -11.43 11.77 0.25
CA ILE A 855 -11.63 10.33 0.06
C ILE A 855 -11.90 9.68 1.42
N ALA A 856 -11.01 9.85 2.41
CA ALA A 856 -11.14 9.27 3.74
C ALA A 856 -12.47 9.63 4.42
N ARG A 857 -12.87 10.91 4.38
CA ARG A 857 -14.16 11.36 4.94
C ARG A 857 -15.37 10.83 4.19
N SER A 858 -15.29 10.69 2.87
CA SER A 858 -16.37 10.10 2.07
C SER A 858 -16.54 8.61 2.40
N THR A 859 -15.43 7.88 2.52
CA THR A 859 -15.38 6.48 2.93
C THR A 859 -15.96 6.29 4.32
N ARG A 860 -15.54 7.10 5.31
CA ARG A 860 -16.08 7.04 6.68
C ARG A 860 -17.58 7.33 6.72
N ARG A 861 -18.06 8.33 5.97
CA ARG A 861 -19.51 8.61 5.86
C ARG A 861 -20.26 7.41 5.30
N LYS A 862 -19.71 6.73 4.29
CA LYS A 862 -20.30 5.52 3.70
C LYS A 862 -20.32 4.34 4.66
N ILE A 863 -19.24 4.13 5.42
CA ILE A 863 -19.19 3.13 6.50
C ILE A 863 -20.32 3.39 7.51
N ILE A 864 -20.45 4.63 8.00
CA ILE A 864 -21.51 4.98 8.96
C ILE A 864 -22.90 4.79 8.35
N GLN A 865 -23.13 5.20 7.11
CA GLN A 865 -24.40 4.97 6.41
C GLN A 865 -24.73 3.48 6.32
N ASN A 866 -23.77 2.65 5.92
CA ASN A 866 -23.96 1.21 5.80
C ASN A 866 -24.27 0.55 7.14
N LEU A 867 -23.59 0.97 8.21
CA LEU A 867 -23.88 0.49 9.56
C LEU A 867 -25.29 0.88 10.01
N ILE A 868 -25.68 2.15 9.80
CA ILE A 868 -27.04 2.62 10.11
C ILE A 868 -28.08 1.81 9.33
N LEU A 869 -27.87 1.59 8.02
CA LEU A 869 -28.77 0.79 7.19
C LEU A 869 -28.89 -0.66 7.70
N ALA A 870 -27.76 -1.30 8.00
CA ALA A 870 -27.74 -2.68 8.51
C ALA A 870 -28.45 -2.81 9.87
N PHE A 871 -28.25 -1.87 10.80
CA PHE A 871 -28.90 -1.90 12.10
C PHE A 871 -30.38 -1.52 12.04
N THR A 872 -30.75 -0.49 11.27
CA THR A 872 -32.14 -0.01 11.17
C THR A 872 -33.06 -1.13 10.71
N TYR A 873 -32.64 -1.87 9.70
CA TYR A 873 -33.35 -3.03 9.20
C TYR A 873 -33.62 -4.09 10.29
N ASN A 874 -32.59 -4.47 11.06
CA ASN A 874 -32.73 -5.46 12.13
C ASN A 874 -33.60 -4.94 13.29
N ILE A 875 -33.42 -3.68 13.70
CA ILE A 875 -34.21 -3.05 14.76
C ILE A 875 -35.70 -3.01 14.42
N LEU A 876 -36.05 -2.80 13.15
CA LEU A 876 -37.44 -2.76 12.71
C LEU A 876 -38.05 -4.16 12.59
N LEU A 877 -37.33 -5.12 12.01
CA LEU A 877 -37.92 -6.43 11.71
C LEU A 877 -37.85 -7.43 12.86
N LEU A 878 -36.90 -7.32 13.79
CA LEU A 878 -36.85 -8.25 14.92
C LEU A 878 -38.10 -8.19 15.81
N PRO A 879 -38.62 -7.01 16.21
CA PRO A 879 -39.87 -6.93 16.97
C PRO A 879 -41.07 -7.46 16.19
N ILE A 880 -41.14 -7.17 14.88
CA ILE A 880 -42.23 -7.62 14.02
C ILE A 880 -42.19 -9.15 13.84
N ALA A 881 -40.98 -9.72 13.70
CA ALA A 881 -40.76 -11.15 13.65
C ALA A 881 -41.11 -11.81 14.98
N PHE A 882 -40.69 -11.22 16.11
CA PHE A 882 -41.04 -11.70 17.45
C PHE A 882 -42.56 -11.71 17.68
N ALA A 883 -43.28 -10.74 17.12
CA ALA A 883 -44.74 -10.69 17.17
C ALA A 883 -45.44 -11.66 16.20
N GLY A 884 -44.70 -12.34 15.31
CA GLY A 884 -45.22 -13.33 14.37
C GLY A 884 -45.84 -12.75 13.09
N PHE A 885 -45.62 -11.47 12.79
CA PHE A 885 -46.19 -10.84 11.59
C PHE A 885 -45.37 -11.06 10.30
N ILE A 886 -44.23 -11.74 10.37
CA ILE A 886 -43.32 -11.99 9.24
C ILE A 886 -43.21 -13.49 9.00
N SER A 887 -43.34 -13.90 7.74
CA SER A 887 -43.05 -15.28 7.34
C SER A 887 -41.54 -15.49 7.11
N PRO A 888 -41.02 -16.73 7.25
CA PRO A 888 -39.60 -17.02 7.01
C PRO A 888 -39.12 -16.60 5.61
N PHE A 889 -39.99 -16.76 4.61
CA PHE A 889 -39.74 -16.32 3.23
C PHE A 889 -39.50 -14.81 3.13
N LEU A 890 -40.40 -14.01 3.69
CA LEU A 890 -40.26 -12.55 3.70
C LEU A 890 -39.01 -12.13 4.47
N GLY A 891 -38.72 -12.79 5.59
CA GLY A 891 -37.50 -12.54 6.36
C GLY A 891 -36.21 -12.74 5.57
N ALA A 892 -36.10 -13.84 4.81
CA ALA A 892 -34.94 -14.12 3.96
C ALA A 892 -34.80 -13.13 2.78
N LEU A 893 -35.93 -12.72 2.18
CA LEU A 893 -35.94 -11.72 1.12
C LEU A 893 -35.45 -10.36 1.63
N PHE A 894 -35.98 -9.92 2.76
CA PHE A 894 -35.64 -8.67 3.42
C PHE A 894 -34.14 -8.65 3.82
N MET A 895 -33.59 -9.77 4.31
CA MET A 895 -32.17 -9.89 4.67
C MET A 895 -31.26 -9.75 3.44
N SER A 896 -31.68 -10.35 2.31
CA SER A 896 -30.97 -10.23 1.04
C SER A 896 -31.00 -8.80 0.51
N LEU A 897 -32.15 -8.14 0.60
CA LEU A 897 -32.32 -6.74 0.18
C LEU A 897 -31.42 -5.80 0.99
N SER A 898 -31.39 -5.96 2.32
CA SER A 898 -30.50 -5.20 3.21
C SER A 898 -29.02 -5.30 2.79
N SER A 899 -28.56 -6.52 2.51
CA SER A 899 -27.18 -6.77 2.07
C SER A 899 -26.87 -6.11 0.72
N ILE A 900 -27.80 -6.19 -0.24
CA ILE A 900 -27.68 -5.54 -1.56
C ILE A 900 -27.63 -4.01 -1.41
N THR A 901 -28.49 -3.41 -0.58
CA THR A 901 -28.51 -1.96 -0.36
C THR A 901 -27.16 -1.46 0.17
N VAL A 902 -26.58 -2.16 1.15
CA VAL A 902 -25.26 -1.85 1.71
C VAL A 902 -24.15 -1.97 0.65
N ILE A 903 -24.18 -3.03 -0.15
CA ILE A 903 -23.22 -3.25 -1.24
C ILE A 903 -23.31 -2.11 -2.27
N VAL A 904 -24.52 -1.82 -2.74
CA VAL A 904 -24.77 -0.78 -3.75
C VAL A 904 -24.31 0.58 -3.23
N ASN A 905 -24.65 0.93 -1.99
CA ASN A 905 -24.20 2.18 -1.37
C ASN A 905 -22.66 2.26 -1.27
N SER A 906 -21.99 1.13 -1.01
CA SER A 906 -20.53 1.03 -0.97
C SER A 906 -19.89 1.22 -2.34
N ILE A 907 -20.44 0.62 -3.40
CA ILE A 907 -19.92 0.76 -4.78
C ILE A 907 -20.06 2.21 -5.25
N PHE A 908 -21.16 2.87 -4.94
CA PHE A 908 -21.36 4.28 -5.27
C PHE A 908 -20.46 5.24 -4.48
N ALA A 909 -19.69 4.77 -3.49
CA ALA A 909 -18.59 5.53 -2.90
C ALA A 909 -17.51 5.92 -3.93
N GLY A 910 -17.38 5.14 -5.03
CA GLY A 910 -16.44 5.42 -6.12
C GLY A 910 -16.81 6.61 -7.01
N LYS A 911 -18.05 7.11 -6.98
CA LYS A 911 -18.52 8.24 -7.80
C LYS A 911 -18.76 9.48 -6.93
N VAL A 912 -17.69 10.09 -6.39
CA VAL A 912 -17.77 11.51 -5.98
C VAL A 912 -17.28 12.31 -7.17
N LYS A 913 -18.13 13.21 -7.69
CA LYS A 913 -17.79 14.16 -8.77
C LYS A 913 -16.37 14.68 -8.52
N SER A 914 -15.50 14.55 -9.52
CA SER A 914 -14.24 15.30 -9.54
C SER A 914 -14.62 16.75 -9.29
N ILE A 915 -14.16 17.30 -8.17
CA ILE A 915 -14.17 18.75 -8.01
C ILE A 915 -13.04 19.20 -8.93
N SER A 916 -13.44 19.60 -10.13
CA SER A 916 -12.63 20.34 -11.10
C SER A 916 -12.25 21.69 -10.53
#